data_AF-A0A1H5I2W6-F1
#
_entry.id   AF-A0A1H5I2W6-F1
#
_cell.length_a   1.000
_cell.length_b   1.000
_cell.length_c   1.000
_cell.angle_alpha   90.00
_cell.angle_beta   90.00
_cell.angle_gamma   90.00
#
_symmetry.space_group_name_H-M   'P 1'
#
loop_
_entity.id
_entity.type
_entity.pdbx_description
1 polymer ?
#
loop_
_entity_poly.entity_id
_entity_poly.type
_entity_poly.pdbx_seq_one_letter_code
_entity_poly.pdbx_strand_id
1 'polypeptide(L)'
;MIPVRRRFLAGIAAVVLALPATAPAATAEPSAGPVTQNPISSEFSDTYADPAVIRGKDGWWYLYATSDPLHEAPSEFGLMHIARSRDFVDWEYLGTVFEEADRPAWSTSTSFYWAPDIRYVDGRYVMYYTVTDTVAEPGQWNYAIGAATAPTPAGPWTDSGGPVVAPRPTGDGNYFNTIDPALLSASDGKRYMYFGGFHGGLWVTELDEAGLRAVGSPTQVTVGDRYEGSFVVERDGWYYLTASSANCCAGPVTGYSVYAGRSKSPLGPFVDHEGVSMLDSRVGGTQVLAQNGNRWIGVGHHTIVTDVSGQDQIVYHAIDRDDAWLDAPGGINERPTLVDRLDWIDGWPVARAGAGPSDTPQPAPVTASSLGIDASAPAANDALRGDWTAGTDTTGDGGDVAVLSGEARTARSAPADVRVEADVRVSGDVSVGVARSGRNGVTVTVDAAERTLTVTSTLGRGVESDSAPLPGRYSGDEWTALSVEVRDGRAVARLAESRLGDADAEVAVDLPRGVAKPRPVTLAASGEAQVDNLTVVAAHEPVTERVDEPEAGDAVVTEEFDDPALGAGWEWVRPSSTVTAGDGALTWPLASVDVVGAGNTGPLLLRTPPEGDWIAETKLHLDLGSGTIRNYQQAGLIVRVDDDNLLRLGDVAIWGTRQVEFGKELDENGALRWGAHLGGPVAETMWLRIHHTTDPETGEHRYRSASSRDGVAWRWGATWTLPADTSPQIGLYAGGGATPATVATFDWFRLSEVR
;
A
#
# COMPACT_ATOMS: atom_id res chain seq x y z
N MET A 1 14.32 51.37 88.18
CA MET A 1 13.18 52.15 88.69
C MET A 1 12.01 51.97 87.73
N ILE A 2 10.96 51.30 88.22
CA ILE A 2 9.52 51.49 87.97
C ILE A 2 8.98 51.37 86.51
N PRO A 3 7.79 50.74 86.31
CA PRO A 3 7.41 49.96 85.13
C PRO A 3 6.28 50.61 84.30
N VAL A 4 5.97 50.11 83.09
CA VAL A 4 4.60 50.13 82.53
C VAL A 4 4.32 48.91 81.63
N ARG A 5 3.15 48.32 81.87
CA ARG A 5 2.50 47.17 81.18
C ARG A 5 2.14 47.44 79.72
N ARG A 6 2.01 46.36 78.91
CA ARG A 6 0.89 46.13 77.95
C ARG A 6 0.94 44.68 77.43
N ARG A 7 0.01 43.84 77.89
CA ARG A 7 -1.16 43.28 77.17
C ARG A 7 -0.81 42.07 76.28
N PHE A 8 -1.24 40.90 76.76
CA PHE A 8 -1.28 39.63 76.07
C PHE A 8 -2.25 39.66 74.89
N LEU A 9 -1.81 39.13 73.75
CA LEU A 9 -2.66 38.65 72.65
C LEU A 9 -2.29 37.17 72.45
N ALA A 10 -3.29 36.31 72.59
CA ALA A 10 -3.16 34.87 72.39
C ALA A 10 -3.05 34.58 70.89
N GLY A 11 -1.91 34.01 70.47
CA GLY A 11 -1.73 33.41 69.15
C GLY A 11 -1.76 31.88 69.30
N ILE A 12 -2.74 31.25 68.64
CA ILE A 12 -2.86 29.79 68.53
C ILE A 12 -1.74 29.30 67.61
N ALA A 13 -0.82 28.49 68.14
CA ALA A 13 0.18 27.77 67.34
C ALA A 13 -0.42 26.42 66.92
N ALA A 14 -0.71 26.26 65.62
CA ALA A 14 -1.09 24.99 65.03
C ALA A 14 0.16 24.11 64.87
N VAL A 15 0.14 22.93 65.48
CA VAL A 15 1.14 21.87 65.26
C VAL A 15 0.79 21.19 63.94
N VAL A 16 1.61 21.39 62.91
CA VAL A 16 1.54 20.65 61.65
C VAL A 16 2.35 19.37 61.81
N LEU A 17 1.66 18.23 61.81
CA LEU A 17 2.25 16.89 61.70
C LEU A 17 2.78 16.71 60.26
N ALA A 18 4.09 16.58 60.10
CA ALA A 18 4.72 16.20 58.85
C ALA A 18 4.50 14.71 58.58
N LEU A 19 3.72 14.38 57.55
CA LEU A 19 3.65 13.03 56.98
C LEU A 19 4.82 12.83 56.02
N PRO A 20 5.43 11.62 55.96
CA PRO A 20 6.52 11.35 55.05
C PRO A 20 6.02 11.34 53.60
N ALA A 21 6.65 12.14 52.75
CA ALA A 21 6.39 12.16 51.31
C ALA A 21 6.85 10.84 50.69
N THR A 22 5.90 10.02 50.24
CA THR A 22 6.15 8.90 49.35
C THR A 22 6.56 9.46 47.98
N ALA A 23 7.80 9.19 47.56
CA ALA A 23 8.24 9.48 46.20
C ALA A 23 7.33 8.74 45.20
N PRO A 24 6.89 9.37 44.11
CA PRO A 24 6.15 8.66 43.08
C PRO A 24 7.06 7.57 42.51
N ALA A 25 6.56 6.34 42.50
CA ALA A 25 7.20 5.24 41.81
C ALA A 25 7.33 5.64 40.35
N ALA A 26 8.57 5.71 39.85
CA ALA A 26 8.82 5.81 38.43
C ALA A 26 8.16 4.60 37.76
N THR A 27 7.08 4.85 37.03
CA THR A 27 6.57 3.90 36.04
C THR A 27 7.70 3.69 35.05
N ALA A 28 8.27 2.49 35.04
CA ALA A 28 9.12 2.06 33.95
C ALA A 28 8.34 2.29 32.65
N GLU A 29 8.93 3.04 31.70
CA GLU A 29 8.42 3.08 30.34
C GLU A 29 8.27 1.63 29.87
N PRO A 30 7.15 1.24 29.24
CA PRO A 30 7.05 -0.08 28.64
C PRO A 30 8.25 -0.22 27.69
N SER A 31 9.01 -1.32 27.80
CA SER A 31 10.12 -1.54 26.87
C SER A 31 9.55 -1.43 25.47
N ALA A 32 10.07 -0.52 24.65
CA ALA A 32 9.68 -0.40 23.27
C ALA A 32 9.75 -1.80 22.62
N GLY A 33 8.66 -2.22 21.96
CA GLY A 33 8.65 -3.47 21.21
C GLY A 33 9.72 -3.47 20.10
N PRO A 34 9.89 -4.58 19.38
CA PRO A 34 10.79 -4.60 18.22
C PRO A 34 10.41 -3.48 17.24
N VAL A 35 11.43 -2.87 16.65
CA VAL A 35 11.28 -1.83 15.62
C VAL A 35 11.92 -2.35 14.33
N THR A 36 11.34 -1.96 13.20
CA THR A 36 11.93 -2.18 11.87
C THR A 36 12.35 -0.83 11.29
N GLN A 37 13.42 -0.82 10.50
CA GLN A 37 13.95 0.36 9.83
C GLN A 37 14.00 0.09 8.34
N ASN A 38 13.37 0.96 7.56
CA ASN A 38 13.40 0.85 6.11
C ASN A 38 14.80 1.21 5.54
N PRO A 39 15.29 0.47 4.53
CA PRO A 39 14.61 -0.68 3.90
C PRO A 39 14.88 -2.00 4.65
N ILE A 40 13.88 -2.89 4.67
CA ILE A 40 13.98 -4.21 5.33
C ILE A 40 14.89 -5.19 4.58
N SER A 41 15.23 -4.90 3.33
CA SER A 41 16.17 -5.71 2.55
C SER A 41 17.65 -5.38 2.83
N SER A 42 17.94 -4.31 3.58
CA SER A 42 19.30 -3.76 3.74
C SER A 42 20.35 -4.73 4.26
N GLU A 43 19.95 -5.78 4.99
CA GLU A 43 20.89 -6.78 5.50
C GLU A 43 21.47 -7.70 4.41
N PHE A 44 20.76 -7.83 3.29
CA PHE A 44 21.09 -8.82 2.27
C PHE A 44 20.94 -8.32 0.82
N SER A 45 20.46 -7.09 0.58
CA SER A 45 20.27 -6.56 -0.77
C SER A 45 20.13 -5.03 -0.84
N ASP A 46 20.73 -4.45 -1.88
CA ASP A 46 20.54 -3.05 -2.30
C ASP A 46 19.28 -2.94 -3.17
N THR A 47 18.98 -3.98 -3.95
CA THR A 47 17.77 -4.07 -4.80
C THR A 47 16.99 -5.34 -4.51
N TYR A 48 15.71 -5.21 -4.21
CA TYR A 48 14.82 -6.36 -3.98
C TYR A 48 13.41 -6.03 -4.48
N ALA A 49 13.33 -5.74 -5.77
CA ALA A 49 12.15 -5.10 -6.34
C ALA A 49 10.95 -6.04 -6.47
N ASP A 50 9.78 -5.42 -6.55
CA ASP A 50 8.48 -6.07 -6.76
C ASP A 50 8.17 -7.14 -5.68
N PRO A 51 8.16 -6.74 -4.38
CA PRO A 51 8.09 -7.68 -3.27
C PRO A 51 6.74 -8.42 -3.18
N ALA A 52 6.81 -9.75 -3.18
CA ALA A 52 5.68 -10.61 -2.82
C ALA A 52 5.96 -11.30 -1.48
N VAL A 53 4.96 -11.37 -0.60
CA VAL A 53 5.13 -11.89 0.76
C VAL A 53 4.06 -12.91 1.10
N ILE A 54 4.44 -14.00 1.77
CA ILE A 54 3.51 -14.97 2.37
C ILE A 54 4.03 -15.42 3.73
N ARG A 55 3.13 -15.71 4.68
CA ARG A 55 3.47 -16.49 5.87
C ARG A 55 3.34 -17.97 5.53
N GLY A 56 4.46 -18.69 5.56
CA GLY A 56 4.50 -20.13 5.39
C GLY A 56 3.79 -20.85 6.52
N LYS A 57 3.31 -22.07 6.24
CA LYS A 57 2.74 -22.96 7.26
C LYS A 57 3.80 -23.39 8.28
N ASP A 58 5.08 -23.35 7.92
CA ASP A 58 6.24 -23.48 8.82
C ASP A 58 6.47 -22.28 9.78
N GLY A 59 5.63 -21.25 9.69
CA GLY A 59 5.62 -20.06 10.54
C GLY A 59 6.65 -18.99 10.19
N TRP A 60 7.42 -19.17 9.12
CA TRP A 60 8.29 -18.12 8.57
C TRP A 60 7.51 -17.19 7.65
N TRP A 61 7.96 -15.95 7.56
CA TRP A 61 7.55 -15.01 6.50
C TRP A 61 8.54 -15.12 5.36
N TYR A 62 8.06 -15.33 4.14
CA TYR A 62 8.87 -15.41 2.94
C TYR A 62 8.62 -14.19 2.08
N LEU A 63 9.71 -13.66 1.52
CA LEU A 63 9.73 -12.50 0.64
C LEU A 63 10.36 -12.93 -0.69
N TYR A 64 9.75 -12.55 -1.80
CA TYR A 64 10.18 -12.87 -3.15
C TYR A 64 10.32 -11.61 -3.98
N ALA A 65 11.24 -11.60 -4.95
CA ALA A 65 11.47 -10.47 -5.85
C ALA A 65 11.72 -10.93 -7.28
N THR A 66 11.61 -9.95 -8.20
CA THR A 66 11.98 -10.03 -9.61
C THR A 66 13.44 -10.47 -9.84
N SER A 67 13.83 -10.68 -11.08
CA SER A 67 15.17 -11.12 -11.51
C SER A 67 16.33 -10.13 -11.32
N ASP A 68 16.09 -8.95 -10.77
CA ASP A 68 17.07 -7.87 -10.69
C ASP A 68 18.34 -8.27 -9.93
N PRO A 69 19.52 -7.72 -10.28
CA PRO A 69 20.72 -7.90 -9.48
C PRO A 69 20.52 -7.36 -8.06
N LEU A 70 21.01 -8.08 -7.05
CA LEU A 70 20.80 -7.73 -5.64
C LEU A 70 21.70 -6.62 -5.10
N HIS A 71 22.85 -6.39 -5.73
CA HIS A 71 23.91 -5.58 -5.13
C HIS A 71 24.57 -4.65 -6.13
N GLU A 72 25.24 -3.62 -5.61
CA GLU A 72 26.32 -2.98 -6.35
C GLU A 72 27.36 -4.01 -6.84
N ALA A 73 28.04 -3.67 -7.94
CA ALA A 73 28.87 -4.58 -8.70
C ALA A 73 29.94 -5.36 -7.87
N PRO A 74 30.25 -6.62 -8.25
CA PRO A 74 29.62 -7.40 -9.32
C PRO A 74 28.36 -8.11 -8.81
N SER A 75 27.22 -7.83 -9.44
CA SER A 75 25.97 -8.55 -9.20
C SER A 75 25.37 -9.04 -10.52
N GLU A 76 24.92 -10.28 -10.52
CA GLU A 76 24.29 -10.93 -11.67
C GLU A 76 22.79 -11.04 -11.43
N PHE A 77 22.01 -11.06 -12.52
CA PHE A 77 20.58 -11.32 -12.45
C PHE A 77 20.33 -12.73 -11.89
N GLY A 78 19.38 -12.85 -10.95
CA GLY A 78 18.85 -14.14 -10.50
C GLY A 78 17.56 -14.50 -11.21
N LEU A 79 17.18 -15.77 -11.26
CA LEU A 79 15.86 -16.17 -11.76
C LEU A 79 14.83 -16.12 -10.62
N MET A 80 14.52 -14.88 -10.20
CA MET A 80 13.77 -14.48 -9.01
C MET A 80 14.44 -14.86 -7.70
N HIS A 81 14.23 -14.07 -6.67
CA HIS A 81 14.94 -14.17 -5.39
C HIS A 81 14.01 -14.61 -4.26
N ILE A 82 14.58 -15.24 -3.22
CA ILE A 82 13.85 -15.68 -2.02
C ILE A 82 14.61 -15.22 -0.77
N ALA A 83 13.91 -14.60 0.17
CA ALA A 83 14.38 -14.33 1.53
C ALA A 83 13.31 -14.72 2.56
N ARG A 84 13.68 -14.85 3.83
CA ARG A 84 12.72 -15.12 4.92
C ARG A 84 13.04 -14.40 6.23
N SER A 85 12.03 -14.25 7.08
CA SER A 85 12.16 -13.67 8.43
C SER A 85 11.15 -14.29 9.41
N ARG A 86 11.43 -14.20 10.72
CA ARG A 86 10.45 -14.51 11.78
C ARG A 86 9.75 -13.27 12.32
N ASP A 87 10.30 -12.08 12.10
CA ASP A 87 9.92 -10.87 12.83
C ASP A 87 9.94 -9.56 12.01
N PHE A 88 10.20 -9.64 10.70
CA PHE A 88 10.38 -8.49 9.80
C PHE A 88 11.55 -7.56 10.18
N VAL A 89 12.42 -8.01 11.08
CA VAL A 89 13.63 -7.30 11.48
C VAL A 89 14.84 -8.00 10.88
N ASP A 90 15.05 -9.26 11.26
CA ASP A 90 16.20 -10.04 10.78
C ASP A 90 15.78 -10.86 9.54
N TRP A 91 16.49 -10.68 8.42
CA TRP A 91 16.18 -11.36 7.16
C TRP A 91 17.32 -12.26 6.68
N GLU A 92 16.96 -13.47 6.24
CA GLU A 92 17.88 -14.46 5.67
C GLU A 92 17.60 -14.64 4.18
N TYR A 93 18.59 -14.36 3.32
CA TYR A 93 18.51 -14.66 1.89
C TYR A 93 18.74 -16.17 1.63
N LEU A 94 17.87 -16.77 0.82
CA LEU A 94 17.83 -18.22 0.57
C LEU A 94 18.32 -18.63 -0.83
N GLY A 95 18.52 -17.68 -1.75
CA GLY A 95 18.89 -17.96 -3.13
C GLY A 95 17.79 -17.62 -4.12
N THR A 96 17.81 -18.27 -5.29
CA THR A 96 16.86 -18.02 -6.37
C THR A 96 15.75 -19.06 -6.44
N VAL A 97 14.63 -18.70 -7.08
CA VAL A 97 13.49 -19.61 -7.31
C VAL A 97 13.86 -20.66 -8.34
N PHE A 98 14.50 -20.25 -9.43
CA PHE A 98 15.01 -21.17 -10.45
C PHE A 98 16.53 -21.10 -10.54
N GLU A 99 17.11 -22.24 -10.91
CA GLU A 99 18.44 -22.33 -11.48
C GLU A 99 18.33 -22.41 -13.00
N GLU A 100 19.40 -22.12 -13.74
CA GLU A 100 19.37 -22.19 -15.21
C GLU A 100 18.96 -23.59 -15.73
N ALA A 101 19.27 -24.65 -14.98
CA ALA A 101 18.88 -26.02 -15.32
C ALA A 101 17.36 -26.28 -15.17
N ASP A 102 16.69 -25.49 -14.34
CA ASP A 102 15.27 -25.62 -14.01
C ASP A 102 14.41 -24.54 -14.69
N ARG A 103 15.02 -23.79 -15.62
CA ARG A 103 14.35 -22.75 -16.40
C ARG A 103 13.11 -23.31 -17.11
N PRO A 104 11.94 -22.65 -17.01
CA PRO A 104 10.76 -22.95 -17.80
C PRO A 104 11.07 -23.14 -19.30
N ALA A 105 10.84 -24.35 -19.82
CA ALA A 105 11.22 -24.73 -21.19
C ALA A 105 10.47 -23.96 -22.29
N TRP A 106 9.41 -23.25 -21.93
CA TRP A 106 8.60 -22.40 -22.81
C TRP A 106 9.03 -20.92 -22.78
N SER A 107 9.98 -20.55 -21.91
CA SER A 107 10.67 -19.26 -21.91
C SER A 107 11.97 -19.31 -22.73
N THR A 108 12.40 -18.19 -23.29
CA THR A 108 13.69 -18.12 -23.97
C THR A 108 14.85 -18.09 -22.97
N SER A 109 16.07 -18.43 -23.41
CA SER A 109 17.27 -18.40 -22.57
C SER A 109 17.69 -16.98 -22.14
N THR A 110 17.11 -15.94 -22.74
CA THR A 110 17.36 -14.54 -22.39
C THR A 110 16.21 -13.92 -21.61
N SER A 111 15.16 -14.68 -21.31
CA SER A 111 14.01 -14.19 -20.56
C SER A 111 14.42 -13.91 -19.12
N PHE A 112 13.94 -12.78 -18.60
CA PHE A 112 13.88 -12.53 -17.17
C PHE A 112 12.52 -12.95 -16.62
N TYR A 113 12.44 -12.99 -15.28
CA TYR A 113 11.19 -13.20 -14.58
C TYR A 113 10.87 -11.99 -13.72
N TRP A 114 9.75 -11.33 -14.04
CA TRP A 114 9.30 -10.15 -13.31
C TRP A 114 8.21 -10.48 -12.30
N ALA A 115 8.04 -9.56 -11.34
CA ALA A 115 6.95 -9.43 -10.38
C ALA A 115 6.23 -10.75 -10.02
N PRO A 116 6.64 -11.42 -8.92
CA PRO A 116 5.95 -12.60 -8.44
C PRO A 116 4.64 -12.27 -7.69
N ASP A 117 3.72 -13.23 -7.63
CA ASP A 117 2.64 -13.32 -6.65
C ASP A 117 2.64 -14.73 -6.07
N ILE A 118 2.69 -14.85 -4.74
CA ILE A 118 2.83 -16.11 -4.02
C ILE A 118 1.54 -16.46 -3.26
N ARG A 119 1.05 -17.68 -3.45
CA ARG A 119 -0.21 -18.16 -2.87
C ARG A 119 -0.07 -19.56 -2.31
N TYR A 120 -0.90 -19.88 -1.32
CA TYR A 120 -1.17 -21.26 -0.92
C TYR A 120 -2.50 -21.68 -1.54
N VAL A 121 -2.46 -22.67 -2.43
CA VAL A 121 -3.60 -23.09 -3.27
C VAL A 121 -3.64 -24.61 -3.28
N ASP A 122 -4.75 -25.19 -2.82
CA ASP A 122 -4.98 -26.64 -2.83
C ASP A 122 -3.79 -27.44 -2.23
N GLY A 123 -3.32 -27.02 -1.04
CA GLY A 123 -2.29 -27.74 -0.28
C GLY A 123 -0.83 -27.48 -0.65
N ARG A 124 -0.57 -26.61 -1.62
CA ARG A 124 0.77 -26.31 -2.14
C ARG A 124 1.00 -24.82 -2.31
N TYR A 125 2.26 -24.43 -2.37
CA TYR A 125 2.64 -23.08 -2.76
C TYR A 125 2.61 -22.95 -4.27
N VAL A 126 2.01 -21.87 -4.76
CA VAL A 126 1.94 -21.52 -6.18
C VAL A 126 2.47 -20.09 -6.32
N MET A 127 3.55 -19.96 -7.09
CA MET A 127 4.11 -18.67 -7.46
C MET A 127 3.73 -18.36 -8.91
N TYR A 128 3.00 -17.28 -9.11
CA TYR A 128 2.78 -16.70 -10.42
C TYR A 128 3.87 -15.68 -10.72
N TYR A 129 4.33 -15.61 -11.96
CA TYR A 129 5.40 -14.70 -12.34
C TYR A 129 5.29 -14.34 -13.82
N THR A 130 5.85 -13.19 -14.18
CA THR A 130 5.90 -12.76 -15.58
C THR A 130 7.11 -13.37 -16.28
N VAL A 131 6.91 -13.91 -17.48
CA VAL A 131 7.97 -14.31 -18.41
C VAL A 131 8.10 -13.24 -19.48
N THR A 132 9.28 -12.61 -19.59
CA THR A 132 9.49 -11.51 -20.55
C THR A 132 9.49 -11.96 -22.00
N ASP A 133 9.97 -13.18 -22.27
CA ASP A 133 10.15 -13.68 -23.63
C ASP A 133 9.79 -15.16 -23.74
N THR A 134 8.73 -15.47 -24.50
CA THR A 134 8.26 -16.85 -24.74
C THR A 134 8.79 -17.42 -26.05
N VAL A 135 8.91 -18.75 -26.12
CA VAL A 135 9.42 -19.48 -27.32
C VAL A 135 8.34 -19.64 -28.39
N ALA A 136 7.07 -19.81 -28.00
CA ALA A 136 5.99 -20.18 -28.91
C ALA A 136 5.52 -19.03 -29.80
N GLU A 137 5.59 -17.79 -29.30
CA GLU A 137 5.07 -16.60 -29.96
C GLU A 137 6.21 -15.79 -30.60
N PRO A 138 6.14 -15.42 -31.89
CA PRO A 138 7.18 -14.63 -32.53
C PRO A 138 7.04 -13.13 -32.20
N GLY A 139 8.14 -12.48 -31.85
CA GLY A 139 8.16 -11.03 -31.60
C GLY A 139 8.85 -10.71 -30.28
N GLN A 140 9.19 -9.43 -30.08
CA GLN A 140 9.68 -8.95 -28.78
C GLN A 140 8.50 -8.64 -27.86
N TRP A 141 8.74 -8.64 -26.56
CA TRP A 141 7.76 -8.21 -25.56
C TRP A 141 6.49 -9.07 -25.55
N ASN A 142 6.63 -10.34 -25.91
CA ASN A 142 5.54 -11.32 -25.92
C ASN A 142 5.29 -11.86 -24.49
N TYR A 143 5.07 -10.94 -23.55
CA TYR A 143 4.94 -11.23 -22.13
C TYR A 143 3.83 -12.25 -21.85
N ALA A 144 4.07 -13.13 -20.89
CA ALA A 144 3.10 -14.11 -20.43
C ALA A 144 3.21 -14.31 -18.92
N ILE A 145 2.16 -14.83 -18.30
CA ILE A 145 2.19 -15.24 -16.90
C ILE A 145 2.39 -16.75 -16.82
N GLY A 146 3.44 -17.16 -16.12
CA GLY A 146 3.70 -18.54 -15.74
C GLY A 146 3.23 -18.86 -14.32
N ALA A 147 3.30 -20.13 -13.94
CA ALA A 147 3.18 -20.55 -12.56
C ALA A 147 4.23 -21.62 -12.22
N ALA A 148 4.70 -21.61 -10.98
CA ALA A 148 5.54 -22.64 -10.41
C ALA A 148 4.92 -23.14 -9.11
N THR A 149 5.10 -24.42 -8.82
CA THR A 149 4.57 -25.05 -7.60
C THR A 149 5.69 -25.58 -6.73
N ALA A 150 5.50 -25.51 -5.41
CA ALA A 150 6.42 -26.07 -4.44
C ALA A 150 5.69 -26.67 -3.23
N PRO A 151 6.26 -27.72 -2.60
CA PRO A 151 5.71 -28.28 -1.37
C PRO A 151 5.99 -27.39 -0.14
N THR A 152 7.04 -26.57 -0.19
CA THR A 152 7.40 -25.61 0.85
C THR A 152 7.62 -24.24 0.20
N PRO A 153 7.49 -23.13 0.93
CA PRO A 153 7.70 -21.80 0.38
C PRO A 153 9.17 -21.54 -0.02
N ALA A 154 10.13 -22.30 0.52
CA ALA A 154 11.53 -22.26 0.10
C ALA A 154 11.82 -23.08 -1.17
N GLY A 155 10.83 -23.83 -1.69
CA GLY A 155 11.03 -24.75 -2.82
C GLY A 155 11.28 -26.20 -2.40
N PRO A 156 11.85 -27.04 -3.30
CA PRO A 156 12.21 -26.71 -4.68
C PRO A 156 10.97 -26.38 -5.52
N TRP A 157 11.13 -25.45 -6.46
CA TRP A 157 10.07 -24.98 -7.36
C TRP A 157 10.03 -25.79 -8.65
N THR A 158 8.83 -26.06 -9.15
CA THR A 158 8.60 -26.77 -10.41
C THR A 158 7.63 -25.98 -11.30
N ASP A 159 8.09 -25.58 -12.49
CA ASP A 159 7.27 -24.91 -13.51
C ASP A 159 6.03 -25.74 -13.90
N SER A 160 4.90 -25.07 -14.14
CA SER A 160 3.64 -25.71 -14.53
C SER A 160 3.61 -26.21 -15.99
N GLY A 161 4.67 -25.96 -16.77
CA GLY A 161 4.86 -26.48 -18.13
C GLY A 161 4.32 -25.59 -19.25
N GLY A 162 3.83 -24.39 -18.94
CA GLY A 162 3.29 -23.44 -19.91
C GLY A 162 2.63 -22.23 -19.25
N PRO A 163 2.22 -21.24 -20.06
CA PRO A 163 1.62 -20.02 -19.54
C PRO A 163 0.23 -20.26 -18.96
N VAL A 164 -0.03 -19.69 -17.77
CA VAL A 164 -1.36 -19.54 -17.17
C VAL A 164 -2.19 -18.53 -17.97
N VAL A 165 -1.55 -17.42 -18.36
CA VAL A 165 -2.10 -16.40 -19.26
C VAL A 165 -1.12 -16.19 -20.41
N ALA A 166 -1.58 -16.49 -21.64
CA ALA A 166 -0.76 -16.37 -22.84
C ALA A 166 -0.53 -14.90 -23.24
N PRO A 167 0.48 -14.63 -24.10
CA PRO A 167 0.67 -13.31 -24.68
C PRO A 167 -0.58 -12.81 -25.40
N ARG A 168 -0.79 -11.49 -25.39
CA ARG A 168 -2.00 -10.85 -25.94
C ARG A 168 -1.68 -9.98 -27.16
N PRO A 169 -1.77 -10.51 -28.41
CA PRO A 169 -1.46 -9.73 -29.60
C PRO A 169 -2.41 -8.54 -29.79
N THR A 170 -1.86 -7.39 -30.16
CA THR A 170 -2.60 -6.16 -30.55
C THR A 170 -3.14 -6.25 -31.99
N GLY A 171 -2.60 -7.17 -32.79
CA GLY A 171 -2.96 -7.35 -34.21
C GLY A 171 -2.05 -6.61 -35.20
N ASP A 172 -1.11 -5.79 -34.73
CA ASP A 172 -0.12 -5.07 -35.54
C ASP A 172 1.32 -5.61 -35.39
N GLY A 173 1.44 -6.80 -34.78
CA GLY A 173 2.73 -7.44 -34.48
C GLY A 173 3.30 -7.10 -33.10
N ASN A 174 2.59 -6.29 -32.30
CA ASN A 174 2.91 -6.03 -30.91
C ASN A 174 2.00 -6.85 -29.95
N TYR A 175 2.24 -6.70 -28.66
CA TYR A 175 1.49 -7.35 -27.59
C TYR A 175 1.06 -6.33 -26.53
N PHE A 176 -0.15 -6.47 -26.02
CA PHE A 176 -0.55 -5.82 -24.76
C PHE A 176 0.23 -6.43 -23.59
N ASN A 177 0.45 -5.63 -22.55
CA ASN A 177 1.11 -6.10 -21.34
C ASN A 177 0.33 -7.28 -20.73
N THR A 178 1.01 -8.40 -20.50
CA THR A 178 0.53 -9.54 -19.73
C THR A 178 1.60 -9.82 -18.67
N ILE A 179 1.58 -8.96 -17.65
CA ILE A 179 2.59 -8.89 -16.58
C ILE A 179 1.88 -8.78 -15.23
N ASP A 180 2.66 -8.77 -14.16
CA ASP A 180 2.26 -8.45 -12.78
C ASP A 180 1.02 -9.23 -12.32
N PRO A 181 1.10 -10.58 -12.26
CA PRO A 181 -0.01 -11.40 -11.80
C PRO A 181 -0.37 -11.08 -10.35
N ALA A 182 -1.66 -11.09 -10.03
CA ALA A 182 -2.15 -11.12 -8.65
C ALA A 182 -3.40 -11.98 -8.54
N LEU A 183 -3.32 -13.05 -7.75
CA LEU A 183 -4.47 -13.92 -7.53
C LEU A 183 -5.45 -13.31 -6.52
N LEU A 184 -6.71 -13.71 -6.58
CA LEU A 184 -7.69 -13.54 -5.52
C LEU A 184 -8.53 -14.82 -5.42
N SER A 185 -8.41 -15.54 -4.31
CA SER A 185 -9.38 -16.56 -3.91
C SER A 185 -10.58 -15.86 -3.28
N ALA A 186 -11.66 -15.70 -4.04
CA ALA A 186 -12.83 -14.94 -3.60
C ALA A 186 -13.82 -15.82 -2.82
N SER A 187 -14.65 -15.16 -2.00
CA SER A 187 -15.69 -15.80 -1.19
C SER A 187 -16.82 -16.46 -2.00
N ASP A 188 -16.91 -16.18 -3.31
CA ASP A 188 -17.85 -16.84 -4.23
C ASP A 188 -17.40 -18.24 -4.70
N GLY A 189 -16.23 -18.69 -4.25
CA GLY A 189 -15.69 -20.00 -4.59
C GLY A 189 -14.86 -20.03 -5.87
N LYS A 190 -14.57 -18.87 -6.47
CA LYS A 190 -13.70 -18.76 -7.65
C LYS A 190 -12.33 -18.18 -7.33
N ARG A 191 -11.42 -18.33 -8.29
CA ARG A 191 -10.07 -17.77 -8.29
C ARG A 191 -9.96 -16.80 -9.45
N TYR A 192 -9.53 -15.57 -9.17
CA TYR A 192 -9.40 -14.49 -10.14
C TYR A 192 -7.95 -14.07 -10.28
N MET A 193 -7.40 -14.11 -11.49
CA MET A 193 -6.07 -13.59 -11.81
C MET A 193 -6.22 -12.18 -12.38
N TYR A 194 -5.69 -11.19 -11.67
CA TYR A 194 -5.49 -9.84 -12.17
C TYR A 194 -4.12 -9.75 -12.83
N PHE A 195 -4.02 -9.00 -13.92
CA PHE A 195 -2.79 -8.87 -14.70
C PHE A 195 -2.86 -7.68 -15.65
N GLY A 196 -1.71 -7.26 -16.17
CA GLY A 196 -1.59 -6.24 -17.21
C GLY A 196 -0.70 -5.09 -16.78
N GLY A 197 -0.76 -3.98 -17.52
CA GLY A 197 0.05 -2.80 -17.20
C GLY A 197 -0.32 -1.63 -18.11
N PHE A 198 0.56 -0.64 -18.22
CA PHE A 198 0.30 0.56 -19.01
C PHE A 198 -0.20 0.26 -20.42
N HIS A 199 0.46 -0.62 -21.17
CA HIS A 199 0.01 -0.95 -22.52
C HIS A 199 -1.16 -1.94 -22.52
N GLY A 200 -2.39 -1.40 -22.53
CA GLY A 200 -3.63 -2.18 -22.58
C GLY A 200 -4.44 -2.20 -21.28
N GLY A 201 -3.93 -1.60 -20.20
CA GLY A 201 -4.59 -1.54 -18.89
C GLY A 201 -4.56 -2.86 -18.12
N LEU A 202 -5.14 -2.86 -16.93
CA LEU A 202 -5.30 -4.04 -16.09
C LEU A 202 -6.56 -4.82 -16.47
N TRP A 203 -6.46 -6.14 -16.35
CA TRP A 203 -7.49 -7.12 -16.70
C TRP A 203 -7.62 -8.14 -15.58
N VAL A 204 -8.77 -8.82 -15.55
CA VAL A 204 -9.03 -9.94 -14.65
C VAL A 204 -9.60 -11.12 -15.44
N THR A 205 -9.18 -12.34 -15.12
CA THR A 205 -9.75 -13.58 -15.64
C THR A 205 -9.95 -14.59 -14.53
N GLU A 206 -10.96 -15.46 -14.66
CA GLU A 206 -11.10 -16.61 -13.76
C GLU A 206 -10.01 -17.64 -14.07
N LEU A 207 -9.53 -18.36 -13.05
CA LEU A 207 -8.68 -19.54 -13.20
C LEU A 207 -9.46 -20.82 -12.88
N ASP A 208 -8.97 -21.95 -13.36
CA ASP A 208 -9.47 -23.24 -12.90
C ASP A 208 -9.17 -23.50 -11.42
N GLU A 209 -9.79 -24.55 -10.87
CA GLU A 209 -9.63 -24.90 -9.46
C GLU A 209 -8.15 -25.09 -9.12
N ALA A 210 -7.36 -25.81 -9.91
CA ALA A 210 -5.93 -25.95 -9.63
C ALA A 210 -5.13 -24.62 -9.60
N GLY A 211 -5.71 -23.52 -10.09
CA GLY A 211 -5.10 -22.21 -10.18
C GLY A 211 -4.03 -22.12 -11.26
N LEU A 212 -4.01 -23.02 -12.24
CA LEU A 212 -2.90 -23.16 -13.20
C LEU A 212 -3.29 -22.81 -14.64
N ARG A 213 -4.55 -22.44 -14.89
CA ARG A 213 -5.00 -22.10 -16.24
C ARG A 213 -6.15 -21.11 -16.21
N ALA A 214 -6.06 -20.07 -17.05
CA ALA A 214 -7.17 -19.17 -17.27
C ALA A 214 -8.40 -19.91 -17.87
N VAL A 215 -9.56 -19.65 -17.28
CA VAL A 215 -10.87 -20.13 -17.76
C VAL A 215 -11.77 -18.92 -17.99
N GLY A 216 -12.38 -18.85 -19.18
CA GLY A 216 -13.26 -17.75 -19.53
C GLY A 216 -12.56 -16.60 -20.27
N SER A 217 -13.30 -15.50 -20.44
CA SER A 217 -12.84 -14.33 -21.18
C SER A 217 -12.36 -13.24 -20.20
N PRO A 218 -11.15 -12.70 -20.38
CA PRO A 218 -10.66 -11.61 -19.54
C PRO A 218 -11.56 -10.38 -19.62
N THR A 219 -11.71 -9.67 -18.49
CA THR A 219 -12.43 -8.40 -18.36
C THR A 219 -11.46 -7.28 -18.03
N GLN A 220 -11.50 -6.18 -18.79
CA GLN A 220 -10.68 -5.00 -18.49
C GLN A 220 -11.23 -4.28 -17.26
N VAL A 221 -10.36 -3.92 -16.32
CA VAL A 221 -10.73 -3.27 -15.05
C VAL A 221 -10.13 -1.89 -14.87
N THR A 222 -9.12 -1.52 -15.66
CA THR A 222 -8.61 -0.14 -15.75
C THR A 222 -8.35 0.29 -17.18
N VAL A 223 -8.36 1.61 -17.41
CA VAL A 223 -7.89 2.21 -18.67
C VAL A 223 -6.40 1.89 -18.89
N GLY A 224 -5.97 1.90 -20.16
CA GLY A 224 -4.55 1.88 -20.50
C GLY A 224 -3.83 3.16 -20.07
N ASP A 225 -2.50 3.12 -20.14
CA ASP A 225 -1.57 4.22 -19.86
C ASP A 225 -1.57 4.76 -18.41
N ARG A 226 -2.31 4.13 -17.49
CA ARG A 226 -2.36 4.55 -16.09
C ARG A 226 -1.76 3.56 -15.10
N TYR A 227 -2.13 2.29 -15.10
CA TYR A 227 -1.87 1.40 -13.96
C TYR A 227 -1.09 0.13 -14.32
N GLU A 228 -0.26 -0.34 -13.38
CA GLU A 228 0.41 -1.66 -13.35
C GLU A 228 0.55 -2.17 -11.89
N GLY A 229 1.20 -3.31 -11.64
CA GLY A 229 1.47 -3.81 -10.28
C GLY A 229 0.22 -3.97 -9.41
N SER A 230 -0.76 -4.73 -9.90
CA SER A 230 -2.05 -4.86 -9.22
C SER A 230 -1.99 -5.75 -7.98
N PHE A 231 -2.79 -5.45 -6.96
CA PHE A 231 -3.05 -6.32 -5.80
C PHE A 231 -4.50 -6.16 -5.34
N VAL A 232 -5.16 -7.24 -4.91
CA VAL A 232 -6.60 -7.20 -4.60
C VAL A 232 -6.90 -7.85 -3.26
N VAL A 233 -7.70 -7.16 -2.44
CA VAL A 233 -8.19 -7.65 -1.15
C VAL A 233 -9.71 -7.57 -1.05
N GLU A 234 -10.31 -8.53 -0.36
CA GLU A 234 -11.72 -8.54 0.03
C GLU A 234 -11.87 -7.99 1.46
N ARG A 235 -12.69 -6.95 1.63
CA ARG A 235 -12.92 -6.32 2.92
C ARG A 235 -14.29 -5.67 3.01
N ASP A 236 -15.03 -5.94 4.08
CA ASP A 236 -16.34 -5.32 4.37
C ASP A 236 -17.32 -5.44 3.19
N GLY A 237 -17.29 -6.60 2.51
CA GLY A 237 -18.10 -6.90 1.32
C GLY A 237 -17.73 -6.09 0.08
N TRP A 238 -16.52 -5.56 0.00
CA TRP A 238 -15.95 -4.90 -1.18
C TRP A 238 -14.68 -5.60 -1.63
N TYR A 239 -14.42 -5.58 -2.94
CA TYR A 239 -13.13 -5.87 -3.53
C TYR A 239 -12.39 -4.56 -3.73
N TYR A 240 -11.21 -4.42 -3.16
CA TYR A 240 -10.32 -3.27 -3.36
C TYR A 240 -9.21 -3.67 -4.32
N LEU A 241 -9.22 -3.10 -5.53
CA LEU A 241 -8.11 -3.17 -6.47
C LEU A 241 -7.14 -2.04 -6.13
N THR A 242 -5.94 -2.41 -5.71
CA THR A 242 -4.81 -1.50 -5.61
C THR A 242 -3.88 -1.69 -6.79
N ALA A 243 -3.30 -0.61 -7.30
CA ALA A 243 -2.39 -0.64 -8.43
C ALA A 243 -1.45 0.57 -8.39
N SER A 244 -0.26 0.40 -8.95
CA SER A 244 0.73 1.45 -9.02
C SER A 244 0.65 2.22 -10.35
N SER A 245 1.22 3.42 -10.38
CA SER A 245 1.15 4.29 -11.56
C SER A 245 2.31 5.27 -11.62
N ALA A 246 2.53 5.84 -12.81
CA ALA A 246 3.72 6.56 -13.26
C ALA A 246 4.91 5.63 -13.53
N ASN A 247 6.05 6.19 -13.94
CA ASN A 247 7.23 5.38 -14.25
C ASN A 247 7.95 5.01 -12.95
N CYS A 248 8.03 3.72 -12.60
CA CYS A 248 8.83 3.20 -11.48
C CYS A 248 10.28 3.66 -11.52
N CYS A 249 10.82 3.76 -12.73
CA CYS A 249 12.23 3.54 -12.99
C CYS A 249 12.85 4.75 -13.70
N ALA A 250 12.47 5.94 -13.24
CA ALA A 250 12.95 7.22 -13.74
C ALA A 250 14.10 7.81 -12.89
N GLY A 251 14.82 7.00 -12.10
CA GLY A 251 15.89 7.50 -11.24
C GLY A 251 15.42 8.49 -10.18
N PRO A 252 16.17 9.57 -9.90
CA PRO A 252 15.86 10.51 -8.81
C PRO A 252 14.60 11.37 -9.05
N VAL A 253 13.89 11.14 -10.17
CA VAL A 253 12.65 11.85 -10.54
C VAL A 253 11.45 10.91 -10.70
N THR A 254 11.54 9.66 -10.23
CA THR A 254 10.38 8.74 -10.21
C THR A 254 9.27 9.22 -9.28
N GLY A 255 8.05 9.39 -9.79
CA GLY A 255 6.87 9.73 -8.99
C GLY A 255 5.91 8.54 -8.81
N TYR A 256 6.43 7.32 -8.95
CA TYR A 256 5.66 6.08 -8.80
C TYR A 256 4.94 6.03 -7.45
N SER A 257 3.68 5.60 -7.45
CA SER A 257 2.76 5.69 -6.31
C SER A 257 1.64 4.65 -6.42
N VAL A 258 1.00 4.32 -5.30
CA VAL A 258 -0.09 3.33 -5.22
C VAL A 258 -1.46 4.01 -5.12
N TYR A 259 -2.44 3.49 -5.86
CA TYR A 259 -3.83 3.94 -5.90
C TYR A 259 -4.79 2.78 -5.66
N ALA A 260 -6.01 3.09 -5.23
CA ALA A 260 -7.08 2.13 -4.98
C ALA A 260 -8.40 2.52 -5.67
N GLY A 261 -9.11 1.51 -6.16
CA GLY A 261 -10.54 1.57 -6.46
C GLY A 261 -11.25 0.39 -5.81
N ARG A 262 -12.57 0.49 -5.60
CA ARG A 262 -13.36 -0.61 -5.04
C ARG A 262 -14.59 -0.97 -5.87
N SER A 263 -15.01 -2.22 -5.77
CA SER A 263 -16.17 -2.78 -6.47
C SER A 263 -16.91 -3.80 -5.60
N LYS A 264 -18.21 -4.00 -5.88
CA LYS A 264 -19.00 -5.12 -5.31
C LYS A 264 -18.82 -6.43 -6.08
N SER A 265 -18.12 -6.39 -7.20
CA SER A 265 -17.81 -7.53 -8.05
C SER A 265 -16.29 -7.61 -8.24
N PRO A 266 -15.67 -8.80 -8.20
CA PRO A 266 -14.25 -8.96 -8.52
C PRO A 266 -13.96 -8.58 -9.99
N LEU A 267 -14.98 -8.50 -10.84
CA LEU A 267 -14.84 -8.08 -12.23
C LEU A 267 -14.97 -6.56 -12.44
N GLY A 268 -15.04 -5.78 -11.36
CA GLY A 268 -15.29 -4.34 -11.45
C GLY A 268 -16.74 -3.99 -11.85
N PRO A 269 -16.98 -2.75 -12.35
CA PRO A 269 -15.99 -1.68 -12.47
C PRO A 269 -15.53 -1.18 -11.09
N PHE A 270 -14.24 -0.85 -10.99
CA PHE A 270 -13.66 -0.26 -9.77
C PHE A 270 -13.75 1.26 -9.83
N VAL A 271 -14.28 1.85 -8.76
CA VAL A 271 -14.41 3.30 -8.61
C VAL A 271 -13.61 3.79 -7.41
N ASP A 272 -13.11 5.01 -7.46
CA ASP A 272 -12.43 5.66 -6.34
C ASP A 272 -13.42 6.17 -5.27
N HIS A 273 -12.90 6.86 -4.26
CA HIS A 273 -13.70 7.39 -3.14
C HIS A 273 -14.67 8.50 -3.57
N GLU A 274 -14.48 9.12 -4.73
CA GLU A 274 -15.39 10.10 -5.32
C GLU A 274 -16.37 9.46 -6.32
N GLY A 275 -16.25 8.15 -6.56
CA GLY A 275 -17.08 7.39 -7.48
C GLY A 275 -16.62 7.48 -8.94
N VAL A 276 -15.40 7.97 -9.23
CA VAL A 276 -14.85 8.02 -10.58
C VAL A 276 -14.23 6.66 -10.94
N SER A 277 -14.55 6.16 -12.14
CA SER A 277 -14.10 4.84 -12.58
C SER A 277 -12.61 4.84 -12.94
N MET A 278 -11.90 3.76 -12.62
CA MET A 278 -10.54 3.51 -13.10
C MET A 278 -10.49 3.17 -14.60
N LEU A 279 -11.65 2.97 -15.26
CA LEU A 279 -11.79 2.80 -16.71
C LEU A 279 -12.02 4.13 -17.45
N ASP A 280 -12.35 5.20 -16.72
CA ASP A 280 -12.67 6.47 -17.35
C ASP A 280 -11.42 7.18 -17.84
N SER A 281 -11.62 8.00 -18.87
CA SER A 281 -10.56 8.83 -19.41
C SER A 281 -10.08 9.90 -18.43
N ARG A 282 -10.99 10.50 -17.66
CA ARG A 282 -10.63 11.33 -16.49
C ARG A 282 -10.45 10.37 -15.34
N VAL A 283 -9.22 9.91 -15.19
CA VAL A 283 -8.98 8.61 -14.55
C VAL A 283 -9.24 8.71 -13.04
N GLY A 284 -10.06 7.81 -12.51
CA GLY A 284 -10.27 7.66 -11.07
C GLY A 284 -9.13 6.90 -10.41
N GLY A 285 -8.98 7.08 -9.09
CA GLY A 285 -8.04 6.34 -8.25
C GLY A 285 -7.78 7.06 -6.92
N THR A 286 -8.06 6.41 -5.80
CA THR A 286 -7.78 6.96 -4.45
C THR A 286 -6.32 6.70 -4.11
N GLN A 287 -5.52 7.74 -3.87
CA GLN A 287 -4.11 7.56 -3.48
C GLN A 287 -3.97 6.81 -2.14
N VAL A 288 -3.15 5.77 -2.13
CA VAL A 288 -2.84 4.92 -0.97
C VAL A 288 -1.46 5.26 -0.39
N LEU A 289 -0.46 5.37 -1.27
CA LEU A 289 0.94 5.60 -0.92
C LEU A 289 1.59 6.51 -1.97
N ALA A 290 2.23 7.58 -1.52
CA ALA A 290 3.04 8.48 -2.34
C ALA A 290 4.20 9.02 -1.50
N GLN A 291 5.27 9.45 -2.17
CA GLN A 291 6.44 10.05 -1.53
C GLN A 291 6.08 11.32 -0.74
N ASN A 292 6.73 11.51 0.40
CA ASN A 292 6.41 12.56 1.38
C ASN A 292 7.53 13.61 1.54
N GLY A 293 8.54 13.58 0.67
CA GLY A 293 9.63 14.55 0.65
C GLY A 293 10.83 14.14 1.52
N ASN A 294 10.82 12.94 2.11
CA ASN A 294 12.04 12.30 2.60
C ASN A 294 12.84 11.67 1.44
N ARG A 295 13.84 10.85 1.75
CA ARG A 295 14.72 10.22 0.75
C ARG A 295 14.02 9.21 -0.16
N TRP A 296 12.89 8.62 0.28
CA TRP A 296 12.21 7.56 -0.46
C TRP A 296 11.23 8.13 -1.49
N ILE A 297 11.53 7.87 -2.76
CA ILE A 297 10.70 8.21 -3.92
C ILE A 297 10.28 6.96 -4.67
N GLY A 298 9.36 7.09 -5.63
CA GLY A 298 8.96 5.96 -6.47
C GLY A 298 8.34 4.80 -5.70
N VAL A 299 7.56 5.12 -4.66
CA VAL A 299 7.01 4.17 -3.70
C VAL A 299 5.84 3.38 -4.28
N GLY A 300 6.07 2.13 -4.66
CA GLY A 300 5.03 1.33 -5.30
C GLY A 300 5.42 -0.12 -5.55
N HIS A 301 4.62 -0.77 -6.39
CA HIS A 301 4.61 -2.22 -6.63
C HIS A 301 4.64 -3.00 -5.32
N HIS A 302 3.44 -3.27 -4.79
CA HIS A 302 3.28 -3.65 -3.40
C HIS A 302 2.51 -4.95 -3.22
N THR A 303 2.70 -5.55 -2.05
CA THR A 303 1.88 -6.60 -1.47
C THR A 303 1.25 -6.09 -0.17
N ILE A 304 0.04 -6.54 0.14
CA ILE A 304 -0.61 -6.29 1.43
C ILE A 304 -0.60 -7.58 2.25
N VAL A 305 -0.07 -7.51 3.48
CA VAL A 305 -0.08 -8.62 4.44
C VAL A 305 -0.70 -8.20 5.77
N THR A 306 -1.39 -9.12 6.43
CA THR A 306 -1.95 -8.87 7.77
C THR A 306 -1.09 -9.54 8.83
N ASP A 307 -0.56 -8.75 9.76
CA ASP A 307 0.19 -9.27 10.91
C ASP A 307 -0.72 -10.02 11.90
N VAL A 308 -0.16 -10.70 12.91
CA VAL A 308 -0.99 -11.56 13.77
C VAL A 308 -1.94 -10.78 14.68
N SER A 309 -1.73 -9.47 14.86
CA SER A 309 -2.62 -8.55 15.58
C SER A 309 -3.80 -8.05 14.74
N GLY A 310 -3.78 -8.32 13.44
CA GLY A 310 -4.81 -7.91 12.48
C GLY A 310 -4.48 -6.60 11.77
N GLN A 311 -3.31 -6.01 12.03
CA GLN A 311 -2.88 -4.80 11.37
C GLN A 311 -2.40 -5.14 9.96
N ASP A 312 -2.98 -4.49 8.96
CA ASP A 312 -2.49 -4.59 7.59
C ASP A 312 -1.19 -3.79 7.45
N GLN A 313 -0.25 -4.37 6.72
CA GLN A 313 1.04 -3.80 6.34
C GLN A 313 1.09 -3.72 4.81
N ILE A 314 1.69 -2.67 4.29
CA ILE A 314 2.05 -2.55 2.88
C ILE A 314 3.55 -2.79 2.75
N VAL A 315 3.93 -3.81 1.98
CA VAL A 315 5.32 -4.13 1.62
C VAL A 315 5.51 -3.72 0.17
N TYR A 316 6.49 -2.90 -0.13
CA TYR A 316 6.64 -2.24 -1.43
C TYR A 316 8.10 -1.93 -1.71
N HIS A 317 8.47 -1.61 -2.95
CA HIS A 317 9.81 -1.07 -3.21
C HIS A 317 9.77 0.46 -3.33
N ALA A 318 10.91 1.08 -3.08
CA ALA A 318 11.13 2.50 -3.27
C ALA A 318 12.53 2.70 -3.87
N ILE A 319 12.85 3.94 -4.23
CA ILE A 319 14.19 4.36 -4.64
C ILE A 319 14.68 5.41 -3.65
N ASP A 320 15.93 5.29 -3.20
CA ASP A 320 16.60 6.39 -2.52
C ASP A 320 16.97 7.45 -3.56
N ARG A 321 16.44 8.67 -3.41
CA ARG A 321 16.69 9.75 -4.38
C ARG A 321 18.16 10.17 -4.45
N ASP A 322 18.94 9.90 -3.40
CA ASP A 322 20.34 10.25 -3.32
C ASP A 322 21.25 9.12 -3.83
N ASP A 323 20.67 7.92 -4.06
CA ASP A 323 21.35 6.73 -4.56
C ASP A 323 20.42 5.90 -5.46
N ALA A 324 20.11 6.45 -6.63
CA ALA A 324 18.98 5.96 -7.42
C ALA A 324 19.32 4.81 -8.38
N TRP A 325 20.61 4.47 -8.57
CA TRP A 325 21.09 3.60 -9.65
C TRP A 325 22.12 2.61 -9.15
N LEU A 326 22.00 1.35 -9.60
CA LEU A 326 23.09 0.39 -9.47
C LEU A 326 24.29 0.85 -10.30
N ASP A 327 25.48 0.81 -9.71
CA ASP A 327 26.75 1.12 -10.36
C ASP A 327 27.07 0.14 -11.51
N ALA A 328 26.87 -1.15 -11.29
CA ALA A 328 26.88 -2.15 -12.35
C ALA A 328 25.96 -3.35 -12.04
N PRO A 329 25.14 -3.80 -13.00
CA PRO A 329 24.98 -3.28 -14.36
C PRO A 329 24.31 -1.88 -14.39
N GLY A 330 24.97 -0.91 -15.03
CA GLY A 330 24.54 0.48 -14.99
C GLY A 330 23.19 0.70 -15.68
N GLY A 331 22.40 1.64 -15.17
CA GLY A 331 21.09 2.02 -15.72
C GLY A 331 19.91 1.24 -15.15
N ILE A 332 20.13 0.39 -14.14
CA ILE A 332 19.08 -0.23 -13.32
C ILE A 332 18.89 0.61 -12.07
N ASN A 333 17.64 0.82 -11.64
CA ASN A 333 17.35 1.54 -10.41
C ASN A 333 17.55 0.66 -9.18
N GLU A 334 18.09 1.26 -8.12
CA GLU A 334 18.12 0.61 -6.81
C GLU A 334 16.71 0.60 -6.21
N ARG A 335 16.15 -0.59 -6.06
CA ARG A 335 14.75 -0.77 -5.63
C ARG A 335 14.67 -1.66 -4.39
N PRO A 336 15.17 -1.23 -3.22
CA PRO A 336 15.08 -2.03 -2.00
C PRO A 336 13.63 -2.18 -1.50
N THR A 337 13.38 -3.21 -0.69
CA THR A 337 12.06 -3.47 -0.09
C THR A 337 11.87 -2.67 1.19
N LEU A 338 10.72 -2.02 1.29
CA LEU A 338 10.23 -1.29 2.45
C LEU A 338 8.96 -1.94 3.00
N VAL A 339 8.67 -1.69 4.27
CA VAL A 339 7.40 -2.02 4.92
C VAL A 339 6.89 -0.83 5.72
N ASP A 340 5.60 -0.59 5.65
CA ASP A 340 4.91 0.38 6.48
C ASP A 340 3.49 -0.08 6.82
N ARG A 341 2.93 0.47 7.90
CA ARG A 341 1.55 0.21 8.30
C ARG A 341 0.56 0.72 7.25
N LEU A 342 -0.45 -0.09 6.93
CA LEU A 342 -1.59 0.30 6.09
C LEU A 342 -2.84 0.51 6.96
N ASP A 343 -3.32 1.75 7.02
CA ASP A 343 -4.49 2.13 7.81
C ASP A 343 -5.75 2.17 6.93
N TRP A 344 -6.91 1.85 7.50
CA TRP A 344 -8.21 1.93 6.81
C TRP A 344 -9.05 3.05 7.42
N ILE A 345 -9.07 4.20 6.76
CA ILE A 345 -9.76 5.41 7.23
C ILE A 345 -10.90 5.72 6.27
N ASP A 346 -12.11 5.91 6.81
CA ASP A 346 -13.35 6.10 6.03
C ASP A 346 -13.60 5.02 4.97
N GLY A 347 -13.12 3.80 5.24
CA GLY A 347 -13.23 2.65 4.34
C GLY A 347 -12.25 2.66 3.17
N TRP A 348 -11.15 3.42 3.24
CA TRP A 348 -10.10 3.46 2.23
C TRP A 348 -8.72 3.17 2.82
N PRO A 349 -7.87 2.40 2.11
CA PRO A 349 -6.52 2.11 2.55
C PRO A 349 -5.61 3.35 2.37
N VAL A 350 -4.77 3.63 3.36
CA VAL A 350 -3.80 4.72 3.33
C VAL A 350 -2.57 4.37 4.16
N ALA A 351 -1.36 4.52 3.59
CA ALA A 351 -0.12 4.22 4.29
C ALA A 351 0.14 5.21 5.42
N ARG A 352 0.36 4.69 6.65
CA ARG A 352 0.66 5.45 7.88
C ARG A 352 -0.25 6.67 8.05
N ALA A 353 -1.55 6.48 7.94
CA ALA A 353 -2.57 7.52 8.04
C ALA A 353 -2.36 8.73 7.08
N GLY A 354 -1.61 8.55 6.00
CA GLY A 354 -1.27 9.59 5.03
C GLY A 354 0.12 10.20 5.21
N ALA A 355 0.90 9.73 6.18
CA ALA A 355 2.29 10.15 6.37
C ALA A 355 3.23 9.63 5.26
N GLY A 356 2.83 8.60 4.50
CA GLY A 356 3.65 8.03 3.43
C GLY A 356 4.83 7.18 3.95
N PRO A 357 5.88 6.98 3.12
CA PRO A 357 6.98 6.06 3.44
C PRO A 357 7.76 6.50 4.68
N SER A 358 8.15 5.57 5.53
CA SER A 358 9.03 5.87 6.66
C SER A 358 10.52 5.75 6.30
N ASP A 359 11.31 6.69 6.81
CA ASP A 359 12.79 6.69 6.81
C ASP A 359 13.37 6.67 8.23
N THR A 360 12.51 6.54 9.24
CA THR A 360 12.86 6.42 10.67
C THR A 360 12.28 5.13 11.25
N PRO A 361 12.80 4.63 12.40
CA PRO A 361 12.36 3.35 12.93
C PRO A 361 10.86 3.36 13.23
N GLN A 362 10.14 2.34 12.75
CA GLN A 362 8.72 2.13 13.01
C GLN A 362 8.52 0.87 13.87
N PRO A 363 7.39 0.73 14.61
CA PRO A 363 7.04 -0.55 15.22
C PRO A 363 7.05 -1.67 14.18
N ALA A 364 7.74 -2.78 14.49
CA ALA A 364 7.77 -3.94 13.60
C ALA A 364 6.38 -4.62 13.56
N PRO A 365 6.01 -5.25 12.42
CA PRO A 365 4.85 -6.12 12.34
C PRO A 365 4.80 -7.15 13.47
N VAL A 366 3.62 -7.37 14.06
CA VAL A 366 3.48 -8.35 15.15
C VAL A 366 3.45 -9.76 14.58
N THR A 367 4.44 -10.59 14.89
CA THR A 367 4.54 -11.97 14.37
C THR A 367 4.35 -13.07 15.42
N ALA A 368 4.45 -12.74 16.71
CA ALA A 368 4.47 -13.72 17.81
C ALA A 368 3.30 -13.56 18.79
N SER A 369 2.94 -14.65 19.50
CA SER A 369 1.91 -14.61 20.53
C SER A 369 2.35 -13.85 21.79
N SER A 370 1.49 -12.95 22.26
CA SER A 370 1.66 -12.26 23.56
C SER A 370 1.50 -13.20 24.78
N LEU A 371 0.87 -14.36 24.59
CA LEU A 371 0.60 -15.34 25.65
C LEU A 371 1.69 -16.41 25.79
N GLY A 372 2.82 -16.26 25.09
CA GLY A 372 4.00 -17.14 25.23
C GLY A 372 3.80 -18.51 24.58
N ILE A 373 2.81 -18.61 23.68
CA ILE A 373 2.64 -19.76 22.80
C ILE A 373 3.79 -19.70 21.78
N ASP A 374 4.49 -20.82 21.62
CA ASP A 374 5.42 -20.98 20.50
C ASP A 374 4.59 -21.27 19.25
N ALA A 375 4.47 -20.30 18.37
CA ALA A 375 3.60 -20.42 17.20
C ALA A 375 4.07 -21.52 16.23
N SER A 376 5.38 -21.83 16.19
CA SER A 376 5.94 -22.89 15.33
C SER A 376 5.96 -24.28 15.96
N ALA A 377 5.57 -24.39 17.23
CA ALA A 377 5.37 -25.68 17.88
C ALA A 377 4.35 -25.50 19.01
N PRO A 378 3.05 -25.29 18.70
CA PRO A 378 2.09 -24.84 19.70
C PRO A 378 1.99 -25.74 20.92
N ALA A 379 2.19 -27.05 20.77
CA ALA A 379 2.16 -28.04 21.84
C ALA A 379 3.49 -28.24 22.61
N ALA A 380 4.55 -27.49 22.29
CA ALA A 380 5.88 -27.70 22.85
C ALA A 380 6.06 -27.15 24.27
N ASN A 381 5.15 -26.29 24.75
CA ASN A 381 5.30 -25.60 26.03
C ASN A 381 4.00 -25.56 26.87
N ASP A 382 4.11 -25.06 28.11
CA ASP A 382 3.01 -25.01 29.07
C ASP A 382 2.02 -23.83 28.84
N ALA A 383 2.09 -23.15 27.69
CA ALA A 383 1.24 -22.00 27.38
C ALA A 383 -0.22 -22.39 27.09
N LEU A 384 -0.49 -23.64 26.66
CA LEU A 384 -1.84 -24.19 26.69
C LEU A 384 -1.94 -25.45 27.56
N ARG A 385 -3.17 -25.78 27.96
CA ARG A 385 -3.53 -26.87 28.88
C ARG A 385 -4.78 -27.57 28.38
N GLY A 386 -4.80 -28.90 28.43
CA GLY A 386 -5.97 -29.70 28.07
C GLY A 386 -5.61 -30.86 27.14
N ASP A 387 -6.56 -31.24 26.30
CA ASP A 387 -6.51 -32.46 25.48
C ASP A 387 -5.82 -32.22 24.12
N TRP A 388 -4.51 -31.97 24.20
CA TRP A 388 -3.64 -31.77 23.04
C TRP A 388 -2.32 -32.54 23.19
N THR A 389 -1.70 -32.90 22.08
CA THR A 389 -0.39 -33.55 22.05
C THR A 389 0.48 -32.99 20.94
N ALA A 390 1.80 -33.02 21.11
CA ALA A 390 2.71 -32.73 20.02
C ALA A 390 2.57 -33.79 18.91
N GLY A 391 2.59 -33.33 17.66
CA GLY A 391 2.60 -34.13 16.45
C GLY A 391 3.53 -33.52 15.41
N THR A 392 3.54 -34.11 14.22
CA THR A 392 4.34 -33.63 13.09
C THR A 392 3.50 -33.69 11.82
N ASP A 393 3.54 -32.63 11.02
CA ASP A 393 2.99 -32.64 9.66
C ASP A 393 3.85 -33.54 8.77
N THR A 394 3.25 -34.63 8.28
CA THR A 394 3.95 -35.58 7.39
C THR A 394 3.56 -35.42 5.93
N THR A 395 2.60 -34.54 5.63
CA THR A 395 2.02 -34.36 4.29
C THR A 395 2.25 -32.95 3.73
N GLY A 396 2.63 -31.98 4.56
CA GLY A 396 2.98 -30.61 4.17
C GLY A 396 4.24 -30.08 4.85
N ASP A 397 4.34 -28.75 4.94
CA ASP A 397 5.50 -28.00 5.41
C ASP A 397 5.37 -27.44 6.83
N GLY A 398 4.26 -27.70 7.54
CA GLY A 398 4.03 -27.16 8.89
C GLY A 398 5.07 -27.58 9.93
N GLY A 399 5.74 -28.73 9.74
CA GLY A 399 6.74 -29.22 10.69
C GLY A 399 6.08 -29.71 11.98
N ASP A 400 6.39 -29.09 13.13
CA ASP A 400 5.86 -29.50 14.43
C ASP A 400 4.47 -28.91 14.66
N VAL A 401 3.47 -29.76 14.89
CA VAL A 401 2.06 -29.35 15.01
C VAL A 401 1.46 -29.75 16.35
N ALA A 402 0.36 -29.11 16.74
CA ALA A 402 -0.47 -29.57 17.84
C ALA A 402 -1.63 -30.43 17.32
N VAL A 403 -1.81 -31.61 17.91
CA VAL A 403 -2.96 -32.49 17.66
C VAL A 403 -3.97 -32.29 18.78
N LEU A 404 -5.13 -31.73 18.43
CA LEU A 404 -6.26 -31.48 19.33
C LEU A 404 -7.27 -32.61 19.23
N SER A 405 -7.60 -33.25 20.36
CA SER A 405 -8.53 -34.40 20.43
C SER A 405 -9.71 -34.20 21.40
N GLY A 406 -9.81 -33.00 21.97
CA GLY A 406 -10.81 -32.62 22.95
C GLY A 406 -10.80 -31.12 23.14
N GLU A 407 -10.72 -30.63 24.39
CA GLU A 407 -10.64 -29.19 24.68
C GLU A 407 -9.25 -28.82 25.24
N ALA A 408 -8.63 -27.81 24.64
CA ALA A 408 -7.44 -27.13 25.15
C ALA A 408 -7.73 -25.66 25.43
N ARG A 409 -6.98 -25.04 26.34
CA ARG A 409 -7.10 -23.62 26.64
C ARG A 409 -5.77 -22.99 26.98
N THR A 410 -5.66 -21.70 26.72
CA THR A 410 -4.51 -20.90 27.12
C THR A 410 -4.35 -20.90 28.65
N ALA A 411 -3.12 -20.96 29.14
CA ALA A 411 -2.81 -20.93 30.56
C ALA A 411 -3.04 -19.54 31.17
N ARG A 412 -2.92 -18.50 30.34
CA ARG A 412 -3.15 -17.10 30.69
C ARG A 412 -4.46 -16.60 30.07
N SER A 413 -5.05 -15.58 30.67
CA SER A 413 -6.20 -14.91 30.04
C SER A 413 -5.72 -14.05 28.88
N ALA A 414 -6.42 -14.12 27.76
CA ALA A 414 -6.30 -13.16 26.68
C ALA A 414 -6.92 -11.81 27.07
N PRO A 415 -6.52 -10.70 26.40
CA PRO A 415 -7.17 -9.40 26.55
C PRO A 415 -8.66 -9.42 26.16
N ALA A 416 -9.37 -8.33 26.46
CA ALA A 416 -10.78 -8.20 26.09
C ALA A 416 -10.94 -8.05 24.58
N ASP A 417 -10.16 -7.15 23.99
CA ASP A 417 -9.97 -7.04 22.55
C ASP A 417 -8.78 -7.91 22.16
N VAL A 418 -9.06 -8.97 21.41
CA VAL A 418 -8.14 -10.08 21.18
C VAL A 418 -8.28 -10.55 19.75
N ARG A 419 -7.15 -10.90 19.18
CA ARG A 419 -7.09 -11.66 17.93
C ARG A 419 -6.44 -13.01 18.18
N VAL A 420 -7.14 -14.06 17.76
CA VAL A 420 -6.67 -15.44 17.74
C VAL A 420 -6.50 -15.85 16.29
N GLU A 421 -5.38 -16.45 15.96
CA GLU A 421 -5.14 -17.00 14.63
C GLU A 421 -4.43 -18.33 14.72
N ALA A 422 -4.81 -19.27 13.87
CA ALA A 422 -4.12 -20.53 13.69
C ALA A 422 -4.33 -21.06 12.27
N ASP A 423 -3.34 -21.79 11.76
CA ASP A 423 -3.56 -22.71 10.67
C ASP A 423 -4.21 -23.98 11.23
N VAL A 424 -5.26 -24.46 10.57
CA VAL A 424 -6.03 -25.64 10.99
C VAL A 424 -6.20 -26.62 9.83
N ARG A 425 -6.08 -27.91 10.16
CA ARG A 425 -6.53 -29.05 9.33
C ARG A 425 -7.53 -29.84 10.13
N VAL A 426 -8.73 -30.02 9.59
CA VAL A 426 -9.91 -30.42 10.35
C VAL A 426 -10.68 -31.51 9.58
N SER A 427 -10.69 -32.72 10.13
CA SER A 427 -11.49 -33.83 9.59
C SER A 427 -12.96 -33.84 10.08
N GLY A 428 -13.22 -33.17 11.21
CA GLY A 428 -14.55 -33.02 11.83
C GLY A 428 -14.92 -31.56 12.00
N ASP A 429 -15.09 -31.12 13.26
CA ASP A 429 -15.19 -29.69 13.59
C ASP A 429 -13.98 -29.22 14.43
N VAL A 430 -13.66 -27.94 14.30
CA VAL A 430 -12.79 -27.23 15.23
C VAL A 430 -13.48 -25.95 15.65
N SER A 431 -13.34 -25.58 16.92
CA SER A 431 -13.91 -24.36 17.45
C SER A 431 -12.93 -23.57 18.28
N VAL A 432 -12.99 -22.24 18.12
CA VAL A 432 -12.24 -21.26 18.91
C VAL A 432 -13.21 -20.48 19.77
N GLY A 433 -12.96 -20.48 21.07
CA GLY A 433 -13.78 -19.82 22.06
C GLY A 433 -13.07 -18.64 22.69
N VAL A 434 -13.70 -17.47 22.65
CA VAL A 434 -13.19 -16.21 23.20
C VAL A 434 -14.15 -15.69 24.28
N ALA A 435 -13.59 -15.10 25.34
CA ALA A 435 -14.33 -14.59 26.49
C ALA A 435 -15.27 -15.63 27.16
N ARG A 436 -15.00 -16.93 26.99
CA ARG A 436 -15.91 -18.00 27.40
C ARG A 436 -16.03 -18.16 28.91
N SER A 437 -17.26 -18.37 29.38
CA SER A 437 -17.60 -18.71 30.76
C SER A 437 -18.85 -19.60 30.77
N GLY A 438 -18.65 -20.92 30.75
CA GLY A 438 -19.72 -21.89 30.52
C GLY A 438 -20.26 -21.75 29.10
N ARG A 439 -21.56 -21.44 28.95
CA ARG A 439 -22.19 -21.20 27.64
C ARG A 439 -22.06 -19.76 27.15
N ASN A 440 -21.69 -18.81 28.01
CA ASN A 440 -21.55 -17.42 27.61
C ASN A 440 -20.19 -17.19 26.94
N GLY A 441 -20.12 -16.23 26.03
CA GLY A 441 -18.91 -15.87 25.29
C GLY A 441 -19.13 -15.93 23.78
N VAL A 442 -18.04 -15.92 23.04
CA VAL A 442 -18.02 -16.09 21.59
C VAL A 442 -17.45 -17.47 21.28
N THR A 443 -18.10 -18.20 20.38
CA THR A 443 -17.58 -19.44 19.81
C THR A 443 -17.62 -19.33 18.29
N VAL A 444 -16.48 -19.57 17.66
CA VAL A 444 -16.35 -19.72 16.21
C VAL A 444 -16.14 -21.19 15.92
N THR A 445 -16.85 -21.74 14.94
CA THR A 445 -16.74 -23.15 14.54
C THR A 445 -16.52 -23.23 13.04
N VAL A 446 -15.51 -24.01 12.65
CA VAL A 446 -15.35 -24.52 11.28
C VAL A 446 -15.87 -25.96 11.31
N ASP A 447 -16.92 -26.22 10.56
CA ASP A 447 -17.49 -27.56 10.38
C ASP A 447 -17.14 -28.06 8.99
N ALA A 448 -16.20 -29.01 8.90
CA ALA A 448 -15.74 -29.53 7.62
C ALA A 448 -16.77 -30.45 6.94
N ALA A 449 -17.63 -31.11 7.73
CA ALA A 449 -18.66 -32.01 7.22
C ALA A 449 -19.83 -31.23 6.58
N GLU A 450 -20.28 -30.18 7.25
CA GLU A 450 -21.33 -29.30 6.75
C GLU A 450 -20.78 -28.18 5.85
N ARG A 451 -19.45 -28.02 5.77
CA ARG A 451 -18.75 -26.96 5.04
C ARG A 451 -19.26 -25.57 5.41
N THR A 452 -19.20 -25.26 6.71
CA THR A 452 -19.64 -23.95 7.21
C THR A 452 -18.64 -23.34 8.17
N LEU A 453 -18.52 -22.01 8.10
CA LEU A 453 -17.94 -21.18 9.15
C LEU A 453 -19.11 -20.54 9.91
N THR A 454 -19.10 -20.61 11.24
CA THR A 454 -20.15 -20.04 12.08
C THR A 454 -19.53 -19.29 13.25
N VAL A 455 -20.01 -18.09 13.54
CA VAL A 455 -19.73 -17.36 14.79
C VAL A 455 -21.00 -17.27 15.62
N THR A 456 -20.91 -17.53 16.91
CA THR A 456 -22.02 -17.45 17.86
C THR A 456 -21.60 -16.68 19.11
N SER A 457 -22.35 -15.64 19.45
CA SER A 457 -22.25 -14.88 20.70
C SER A 457 -23.40 -15.26 21.62
N THR A 458 -23.10 -15.65 22.87
CA THR A 458 -24.12 -16.03 23.86
C THR A 458 -23.97 -15.23 25.15
N LEU A 459 -25.09 -14.67 25.63
CA LEU A 459 -25.20 -14.04 26.95
C LEU A 459 -26.52 -14.42 27.64
N GLY A 460 -26.45 -15.36 28.58
CA GLY A 460 -27.61 -15.85 29.32
C GLY A 460 -28.56 -16.64 28.43
N ARG A 461 -29.65 -16.01 27.98
CA ARG A 461 -30.61 -16.57 27.01
C ARG A 461 -30.51 -15.92 25.61
N GLY A 462 -29.79 -14.80 25.49
CA GLY A 462 -29.55 -14.15 24.22
C GLY A 462 -28.49 -14.92 23.44
N VAL A 463 -28.77 -15.16 22.16
CA VAL A 463 -27.88 -15.79 21.20
C VAL A 463 -27.94 -14.96 19.93
N GLU A 464 -26.77 -14.52 19.46
CA GLU A 464 -26.57 -13.90 18.15
C GLU A 464 -25.62 -14.79 17.37
N SER A 465 -25.89 -15.02 16.09
CA SER A 465 -25.08 -15.91 15.26
C SER A 465 -25.08 -15.46 13.82
N ASP A 466 -23.97 -15.70 13.15
CA ASP A 466 -23.81 -15.55 11.71
C ASP A 466 -23.07 -16.77 11.14
N SER A 467 -23.38 -17.12 9.89
CA SER A 467 -22.85 -18.32 9.24
C SER A 467 -22.68 -18.12 7.74
N ALA A 468 -21.56 -18.58 7.21
CA ALA A 468 -21.23 -18.55 5.79
C ALA A 468 -20.84 -19.96 5.32
N PRO A 469 -21.26 -20.37 4.10
CA PRO A 469 -20.79 -21.61 3.50
C PRO A 469 -19.30 -21.49 3.14
N LEU A 470 -18.57 -22.60 3.28
CA LEU A 470 -17.23 -22.75 2.73
C LEU A 470 -17.33 -23.11 1.24
N PRO A 471 -16.40 -22.65 0.40
CA PRO A 471 -16.46 -22.85 -1.04
C PRO A 471 -16.26 -24.33 -1.40
N GLY A 472 -16.68 -24.73 -2.60
CA GLY A 472 -16.63 -26.12 -3.05
C GLY A 472 -15.24 -26.76 -2.99
N ARG A 473 -14.20 -25.93 -3.23
CA ARG A 473 -12.76 -26.24 -3.17
C ARG A 473 -12.23 -26.51 -1.77
N TYR A 474 -12.94 -26.08 -0.72
CA TYR A 474 -12.48 -26.28 0.65
C TYR A 474 -12.41 -27.78 0.97
N SER A 475 -11.22 -28.20 1.38
CA SER A 475 -10.94 -29.52 1.94
C SER A 475 -10.50 -29.37 3.38
N GLY A 476 -11.07 -30.18 4.27
CA GLY A 476 -10.63 -30.26 5.67
C GLY A 476 -9.23 -30.86 5.83
N ASP A 477 -8.69 -31.47 4.78
CA ASP A 477 -7.37 -32.13 4.80
C ASP A 477 -6.20 -31.14 4.57
N GLU A 478 -6.49 -29.94 4.04
CA GLU A 478 -5.47 -28.93 3.71
C GLU A 478 -5.37 -27.84 4.78
N TRP A 479 -4.19 -27.22 4.90
CA TRP A 479 -4.01 -26.12 5.85
C TRP A 479 -4.83 -24.90 5.44
N THR A 480 -5.70 -24.45 6.34
CA THR A 480 -6.44 -23.19 6.18
C THR A 480 -6.26 -22.33 7.42
N ALA A 481 -6.12 -21.02 7.22
CA ALA A 481 -5.93 -20.09 8.30
C ALA A 481 -7.27 -19.63 8.85
N LEU A 482 -7.54 -19.94 10.11
CA LEU A 482 -8.66 -19.44 10.87
C LEU A 482 -8.22 -18.25 11.73
N SER A 483 -8.86 -17.10 11.52
CA SER A 483 -8.72 -15.94 12.41
C SER A 483 -10.03 -15.62 13.11
N VAL A 484 -9.93 -15.24 14.38
CA VAL A 484 -11.04 -14.78 15.22
C VAL A 484 -10.62 -13.50 15.93
N GLU A 485 -11.25 -12.40 15.55
CA GLU A 485 -11.03 -11.08 16.15
C GLU A 485 -12.25 -10.70 16.97
N VAL A 486 -12.03 -10.33 18.22
CA VAL A 486 -13.00 -9.61 19.05
C VAL A 486 -12.44 -8.23 19.33
N ARG A 487 -13.13 -7.19 18.88
CA ARG A 487 -12.72 -5.79 19.07
C ARG A 487 -13.94 -4.88 19.04
N ASP A 488 -13.95 -3.85 19.88
CA ASP A 488 -14.97 -2.79 19.89
C ASP A 488 -16.42 -3.31 19.96
N GLY A 489 -16.61 -4.42 20.67
CA GLY A 489 -17.92 -5.04 20.81
C GLY A 489 -18.41 -5.74 19.53
N ARG A 490 -17.52 -6.15 18.64
CA ARG A 490 -17.81 -6.99 17.47
C ARG A 490 -16.90 -8.21 17.46
N ALA A 491 -17.42 -9.35 17.01
CA ALA A 491 -16.63 -10.53 16.70
C ALA A 491 -16.65 -10.80 15.19
N VAL A 492 -15.48 -10.96 14.58
CA VAL A 492 -15.31 -11.31 13.17
C VAL A 492 -14.46 -12.56 13.09
N ALA A 493 -14.85 -13.51 12.24
CA ALA A 493 -14.05 -14.67 11.93
C ALA A 493 -13.86 -14.83 10.43
N ARG A 494 -12.65 -15.18 10.02
CA ARG A 494 -12.29 -15.44 8.62
C ARG A 494 -11.56 -16.76 8.48
N LEU A 495 -11.89 -17.49 7.41
CA LEU A 495 -11.13 -18.65 6.94
C LEU A 495 -10.55 -18.32 5.56
N ALA A 496 -9.27 -18.59 5.34
CA ALA A 496 -8.58 -18.34 4.07
C ALA A 496 -7.40 -19.30 3.85
N GLU A 497 -7.04 -19.57 2.59
CA GLU A 497 -5.88 -20.40 2.25
C GLU A 497 -4.56 -19.64 2.47
N SER A 498 -4.47 -18.43 1.90
CA SER A 498 -3.21 -17.66 1.79
C SER A 498 -3.04 -16.57 2.84
N ARG A 499 -4.14 -16.02 3.38
CA ARG A 499 -4.14 -14.87 4.31
C ARG A 499 -3.58 -13.57 3.71
N LEU A 500 -3.83 -13.33 2.43
CA LEU A 500 -3.34 -12.17 1.67
C LEU A 500 -4.50 -11.27 1.23
N GLY A 501 -5.48 -11.09 2.12
CA GLY A 501 -6.72 -10.37 1.84
C GLY A 501 -7.74 -11.17 1.03
N ASP A 502 -7.48 -12.43 0.75
CA ASP A 502 -8.46 -13.42 0.31
C ASP A 502 -9.32 -13.93 1.48
N ALA A 503 -10.53 -14.39 1.17
CA ALA A 503 -11.41 -15.02 2.15
C ALA A 503 -12.21 -16.14 1.49
N ASP A 504 -12.10 -17.36 2.01
CA ASP A 504 -13.02 -18.45 1.67
C ASP A 504 -14.38 -18.23 2.32
N ALA A 505 -14.37 -17.73 3.56
CA ALA A 505 -15.57 -17.31 4.27
C ALA A 505 -15.24 -16.26 5.34
N GLU A 506 -16.17 -15.33 5.54
CA GLU A 506 -16.17 -14.36 6.63
C GLU A 506 -17.54 -14.37 7.31
N VAL A 507 -17.56 -14.31 8.63
CA VAL A 507 -18.78 -14.17 9.44
C VAL A 507 -18.56 -13.16 10.56
N ALA A 508 -19.62 -12.46 10.95
CA ALA A 508 -19.51 -11.46 12.00
C ALA A 508 -20.79 -11.28 12.82
N VAL A 509 -20.63 -10.99 14.11
CA VAL A 509 -21.73 -10.64 15.03
C VAL A 509 -21.36 -9.46 15.91
N ASP A 510 -22.34 -8.62 16.20
CA ASP A 510 -22.20 -7.62 17.25
C ASP A 510 -22.31 -8.30 18.62
N LEU A 511 -21.61 -7.78 19.61
CA LEU A 511 -21.53 -8.37 20.94
C LEU A 511 -22.39 -7.59 21.93
N PRO A 512 -23.30 -8.28 22.65
CA PRO A 512 -23.97 -7.67 23.78
C PRO A 512 -22.96 -7.12 24.80
N ARG A 513 -23.29 -5.97 25.40
CA ARG A 513 -22.44 -5.34 26.42
C ARG A 513 -22.08 -6.33 27.53
N GLY A 514 -20.79 -6.46 27.79
CA GLY A 514 -20.24 -7.32 28.85
C GLY A 514 -19.93 -8.76 28.44
N VAL A 515 -20.05 -9.10 27.15
CA VAL A 515 -19.53 -10.37 26.60
C VAL A 515 -18.01 -10.34 26.52
N ALA A 516 -17.42 -9.33 25.85
CA ALA A 516 -15.96 -9.19 25.73
C ALA A 516 -15.32 -8.97 27.11
N LYS A 517 -14.62 -9.99 27.61
CA LYS A 517 -13.93 -9.98 28.91
C LYS A 517 -12.62 -10.76 28.81
N PRO A 518 -11.57 -10.32 29.52
CA PRO A 518 -10.33 -11.08 29.59
C PRO A 518 -10.56 -12.48 30.17
N ARG A 519 -10.29 -13.51 29.38
CA ARG A 519 -10.45 -14.93 29.72
C ARG A 519 -9.46 -15.78 28.91
N PRO A 520 -9.16 -17.00 29.35
CA PRO A 520 -8.47 -17.96 28.50
C PRO A 520 -9.24 -18.19 27.18
N VAL A 521 -8.52 -18.18 26.07
CA VAL A 521 -9.00 -18.71 24.78
C VAL A 521 -9.06 -20.23 24.88
N THR A 522 -10.14 -20.83 24.39
CA THR A 522 -10.35 -22.27 24.30
C THR A 522 -10.30 -22.73 22.85
N LEU A 523 -9.64 -23.83 22.55
CA LEU A 523 -9.76 -24.55 21.28
C LEU A 523 -10.42 -25.91 21.57
N ALA A 524 -11.39 -26.33 20.77
CA ALA A 524 -11.99 -27.65 20.91
C ALA A 524 -12.27 -28.31 19.56
N ALA A 525 -12.14 -29.64 19.52
CA ALA A 525 -12.51 -30.46 18.36
C ALA A 525 -13.38 -31.65 18.81
N SER A 526 -14.41 -32.01 18.04
CA SER A 526 -15.20 -33.23 18.25
C SER A 526 -14.52 -34.49 17.70
N GLY A 527 -13.51 -34.31 16.85
CA GLY A 527 -12.61 -35.33 16.35
C GLY A 527 -11.14 -34.93 16.56
N GLU A 528 -10.26 -35.43 15.69
CA GLU A 528 -8.87 -34.99 15.66
C GLU A 528 -8.72 -33.80 14.70
N ALA A 529 -8.10 -32.72 15.18
CA ALA A 529 -7.72 -31.56 14.39
C ALA A 529 -6.23 -31.26 14.60
N GLN A 530 -5.54 -30.91 13.52
CA GLN A 530 -4.18 -30.39 13.60
C GLN A 530 -4.23 -28.86 13.63
N VAL A 531 -3.41 -28.27 14.48
CA VAL A 531 -3.33 -26.83 14.70
C VAL A 531 -1.87 -26.42 14.68
N ASP A 532 -1.56 -25.39 13.91
CA ASP A 532 -0.25 -24.77 13.85
C ASP A 532 -0.36 -23.24 13.79
N ASN A 533 0.77 -22.53 13.87
CA ASN A 533 0.83 -21.07 13.79
C ASN A 533 -0.07 -20.34 14.79
N LEU A 534 -0.40 -21.00 15.91
CA LEU A 534 -1.35 -20.52 16.90
C LEU A 534 -0.81 -19.28 17.61
N THR A 535 -1.47 -18.15 17.39
CA THR A 535 -1.19 -16.89 18.04
C THR A 535 -2.40 -16.36 18.78
N VAL A 536 -2.15 -15.78 19.95
CA VAL A 536 -3.11 -15.02 20.73
C VAL A 536 -2.47 -13.70 21.13
N VAL A 537 -3.03 -12.60 20.65
CA VAL A 537 -2.52 -11.24 20.83
C VAL A 537 -3.67 -10.27 21.12
N ALA A 538 -3.35 -9.09 21.64
CA ALA A 538 -4.31 -7.99 21.59
C ALA A 538 -4.64 -7.68 20.13
N ALA A 539 -5.91 -7.45 19.83
CA ALA A 539 -6.29 -6.94 18.52
C ALA A 539 -5.68 -5.54 18.32
N HIS A 540 -5.21 -5.24 17.10
CA HIS A 540 -4.69 -3.91 16.81
C HIS A 540 -5.75 -2.82 17.03
N GLU A 541 -5.29 -1.64 17.45
CA GLU A 541 -6.11 -0.45 17.55
C GLU A 541 -6.05 0.30 16.20
N PRO A 542 -7.17 0.43 15.46
CA PRO A 542 -7.17 1.14 14.19
C PRO A 542 -6.79 2.60 14.35
N VAL A 543 -5.98 3.10 13.43
CA VAL A 543 -5.89 4.54 13.22
C VAL A 543 -7.08 4.99 12.39
N THR A 544 -7.88 5.89 12.95
CA THR A 544 -9.13 6.37 12.34
C THR A 544 -9.04 7.79 11.81
N GLU A 545 -7.95 8.49 12.06
CA GLU A 545 -7.73 9.88 11.65
C GLU A 545 -6.46 9.97 10.81
N ARG A 546 -6.53 10.73 9.72
CA ARG A 546 -5.37 10.99 8.86
C ARG A 546 -4.43 11.98 9.54
N VAL A 547 -3.17 12.00 9.12
CA VAL A 547 -2.28 13.12 9.46
C VAL A 547 -2.88 14.42 8.94
N ASP A 548 -2.69 15.50 9.70
CA ASP A 548 -3.22 16.81 9.34
C ASP A 548 -2.71 17.25 7.97
N GLU A 549 -3.64 17.73 7.15
CA GLU A 549 -3.35 18.31 5.85
C GLU A 549 -3.25 19.84 5.99
N PRO A 550 -2.33 20.49 5.27
CA PRO A 550 -2.10 21.92 5.44
C PRO A 550 -3.27 22.75 4.89
N GLU A 551 -3.61 23.82 5.61
CA GLU A 551 -4.72 24.72 5.23
C GLU A 551 -4.21 26.09 4.75
N ALA A 552 -4.87 26.63 3.73
CA ALA A 552 -4.59 27.98 3.25
C ALA A 552 -5.18 29.01 4.24
N GLY A 553 -4.30 29.85 4.79
CA GLY A 553 -4.63 30.98 5.64
C GLY A 553 -5.01 32.23 4.85
N ASP A 554 -4.60 33.39 5.35
CA ASP A 554 -4.89 34.66 4.69
C ASP A 554 -3.99 34.84 3.46
N ALA A 555 -4.58 35.33 2.37
CA ALA A 555 -3.83 35.59 1.14
C ALA A 555 -2.91 36.80 1.34
N VAL A 556 -1.60 36.58 1.13
CA VAL A 556 -0.57 37.62 1.13
C VAL A 556 -0.36 38.21 -0.26
N VAL A 557 -0.70 37.43 -1.30
CA VAL A 557 -0.68 37.84 -2.69
C VAL A 557 -1.97 37.36 -3.35
N THR A 558 -2.57 38.22 -4.14
CA THR A 558 -3.70 37.86 -5.00
C THR A 558 -3.57 38.59 -6.33
N GLU A 559 -3.66 37.84 -7.41
CA GLU A 559 -3.73 38.32 -8.78
C GLU A 559 -5.05 37.81 -9.38
N GLU A 560 -5.97 38.71 -9.68
CA GLU A 560 -7.28 38.41 -10.28
C GLU A 560 -7.28 38.61 -11.80
N PHE A 561 -6.15 39.06 -12.38
CA PHE A 561 -5.98 39.28 -13.82
C PHE A 561 -6.98 40.28 -14.44
N ASP A 562 -7.41 41.29 -13.67
CA ASP A 562 -8.28 42.37 -14.15
C ASP A 562 -7.53 43.37 -15.06
N ASP A 563 -6.21 43.51 -14.90
CA ASP A 563 -5.37 44.47 -15.61
C ASP A 563 -4.32 43.74 -16.49
N PRO A 564 -4.23 44.05 -17.81
CA PRO A 564 -3.19 43.52 -18.69
C PRO A 564 -1.76 43.76 -18.22
N ALA A 565 -1.51 44.77 -17.37
CA ALA A 565 -0.19 45.08 -16.84
C ALA A 565 0.28 44.15 -15.71
N LEU A 566 -0.63 43.36 -15.14
CA LEU A 566 -0.43 42.51 -13.95
C LEU A 566 -0.02 43.31 -12.69
N GLY A 567 -0.19 42.71 -11.53
CA GLY A 567 0.32 43.24 -10.26
C GLY A 567 1.85 43.32 -10.20
N ALA A 568 2.37 44.08 -9.24
CA ALA A 568 3.82 44.19 -9.05
C ALA A 568 4.46 42.84 -8.67
N GLY A 569 5.65 42.57 -9.21
CA GLY A 569 6.46 41.39 -8.90
C GLY A 569 6.31 40.21 -9.87
N TRP A 570 5.45 40.33 -10.89
CA TRP A 570 5.35 39.36 -11.97
C TRP A 570 6.40 39.59 -13.06
N GLU A 571 6.97 38.50 -13.55
CA GLU A 571 7.98 38.48 -14.60
C GLU A 571 7.65 37.42 -15.66
N TRP A 572 7.86 37.76 -16.92
CA TRP A 572 7.72 36.81 -18.02
C TRP A 572 9.05 36.19 -18.40
N VAL A 573 9.08 34.87 -18.49
CA VAL A 573 10.13 34.13 -19.20
C VAL A 573 9.53 33.68 -20.53
N ARG A 574 10.21 34.00 -21.64
CA ARG A 574 9.77 33.68 -23.02
C ARG A 574 8.32 34.13 -23.32
N PRO A 575 7.98 35.43 -23.15
CA PRO A 575 6.60 35.90 -23.29
C PRO A 575 6.01 35.59 -24.67
N SER A 576 4.70 35.32 -24.70
CA SER A 576 3.94 35.20 -25.95
C SER A 576 2.86 36.26 -26.02
N SER A 577 2.76 36.94 -27.16
CA SER A 577 1.70 37.93 -27.42
C SER A 577 0.31 37.30 -27.58
N THR A 578 0.22 35.96 -27.62
CA THR A 578 -1.06 35.23 -27.64
C THR A 578 -1.68 35.11 -26.26
N VAL A 579 -0.94 35.37 -25.19
CA VAL A 579 -1.42 35.32 -23.81
C VAL A 579 -1.92 36.69 -23.40
N THR A 580 -3.12 36.75 -22.83
CA THR A 580 -3.77 38.02 -22.47
C THR A 580 -4.34 37.95 -21.06
N ALA A 581 -4.06 38.95 -20.25
CA ALA A 581 -4.75 39.21 -18.98
C ALA A 581 -5.77 40.35 -19.18
N GLY A 582 -6.90 40.25 -18.50
CA GLY A 582 -7.98 41.23 -18.51
C GLY A 582 -9.33 40.57 -18.24
N ASP A 583 -10.34 41.37 -17.90
CA ASP A 583 -11.71 40.90 -17.64
C ASP A 583 -11.81 39.80 -16.56
N GLY A 584 -10.87 39.79 -15.60
CA GLY A 584 -10.85 38.86 -14.48
C GLY A 584 -10.28 37.48 -14.81
N ALA A 585 -9.44 37.37 -15.85
CA ALA A 585 -8.79 36.10 -16.21
C ALA A 585 -7.49 36.28 -17.00
N LEU A 586 -6.59 35.29 -16.85
CA LEU A 586 -5.44 35.07 -17.74
C LEU A 586 -5.82 34.01 -18.78
N THR A 587 -5.98 34.42 -20.03
CA THR A 587 -6.31 33.54 -21.16
C THR A 587 -5.04 33.14 -21.90
N TRP A 588 -4.81 31.84 -22.03
CA TRP A 588 -3.57 31.27 -22.54
C TRP A 588 -3.85 30.17 -23.58
N PRO A 589 -3.87 30.53 -24.88
CA PRO A 589 -4.02 29.56 -25.96
C PRO A 589 -2.85 28.57 -25.96
N LEU A 590 -3.15 27.26 -25.98
CA LEU A 590 -2.10 26.24 -25.96
C LEU A 590 -1.39 26.18 -27.32
N ALA A 591 -0.07 26.08 -27.24
CA ALA A 591 0.83 25.93 -28.38
C ALA A 591 1.72 24.69 -28.20
N SER A 592 2.34 24.26 -29.29
CA SER A 592 3.28 23.13 -29.30
C SER A 592 4.65 23.59 -28.78
N VAL A 593 4.69 23.92 -27.49
CA VAL A 593 5.86 24.36 -26.73
C VAL A 593 5.93 23.58 -25.43
N ASP A 594 7.12 23.40 -24.88
CA ASP A 594 7.29 22.76 -23.58
C ASP A 594 8.29 23.55 -22.72
N VAL A 595 8.13 23.43 -21.42
CA VAL A 595 8.95 24.07 -20.39
C VAL A 595 9.95 23.08 -19.79
N VAL A 596 9.92 21.82 -20.23
CA VAL A 596 10.83 20.75 -19.83
C VAL A 596 11.72 20.36 -21.01
N GLY A 597 12.86 19.76 -20.69
CA GLY A 597 13.84 19.25 -21.61
C GLY A 597 14.64 20.35 -22.31
N ALA A 598 15.63 19.94 -23.10
CA ALA A 598 16.62 20.86 -23.70
C ALA A 598 16.05 21.97 -24.61
N GLY A 599 14.77 21.91 -24.97
CA GLY A 599 14.11 22.92 -25.80
C GLY A 599 13.73 24.18 -25.03
N ASN A 600 13.19 24.05 -23.80
CA ASN A 600 12.80 25.17 -22.93
C ASN A 600 12.11 26.33 -23.68
N THR A 601 11.05 26.02 -24.41
CA THR A 601 10.41 26.94 -25.37
C THR A 601 9.14 27.60 -24.84
N GLY A 602 8.52 27.03 -23.80
CA GLY A 602 7.24 27.48 -23.28
C GLY A 602 7.30 28.81 -22.53
N PRO A 603 6.32 29.72 -22.71
CA PRO A 603 6.18 30.90 -21.88
C PRO A 603 5.92 30.52 -20.42
N LEU A 604 6.45 31.32 -19.49
CA LEU A 604 6.18 31.23 -18.05
C LEU A 604 5.86 32.61 -17.49
N LEU A 605 4.89 32.66 -16.58
CA LEU A 605 4.60 33.84 -15.77
C LEU A 605 5.00 33.54 -14.32
N LEU A 606 6.05 34.19 -13.82
CA LEU A 606 6.69 33.84 -12.55
C LEU A 606 6.76 35.02 -11.60
N ARG A 607 6.89 34.73 -10.30
CA ARG A 607 7.20 35.70 -9.25
C ARG A 607 8.02 35.06 -8.14
N THR A 608 8.68 35.89 -7.34
CA THR A 608 9.29 35.44 -6.08
C THR A 608 8.18 35.21 -5.03
N PRO A 609 8.14 34.04 -4.37
CA PRO A 609 7.23 33.79 -3.25
C PRO A 609 7.63 34.60 -2.00
N PRO A 610 6.75 34.72 -0.99
CA PRO A 610 7.16 35.21 0.33
C PRO A 610 8.20 34.31 0.99
N GLU A 611 8.91 34.82 2.00
CA GLU A 611 9.76 34.00 2.87
C GLU A 611 8.89 33.08 3.74
N GLY A 612 9.42 31.89 4.09
CA GLY A 612 8.76 30.92 4.96
C GLY A 612 7.83 29.96 4.23
N ASP A 613 6.90 29.36 4.98
CA ASP A 613 5.93 28.40 4.47
C ASP A 613 4.76 29.12 3.80
N TRP A 614 4.29 28.59 2.69
CA TRP A 614 3.19 29.19 1.93
C TRP A 614 2.43 28.16 1.10
N ILE A 615 1.19 28.49 0.75
CA ILE A 615 0.39 27.75 -0.23
C ILE A 615 0.13 28.64 -1.44
N ALA A 616 0.56 28.18 -2.62
CA ALA A 616 0.15 28.72 -3.90
C ALA A 616 -1.13 28.04 -4.36
N GLU A 617 -2.08 28.80 -4.89
CA GLU A 617 -3.34 28.29 -5.39
C GLU A 617 -3.75 28.99 -6.68
N THR A 618 -4.37 28.26 -7.60
CA THR A 618 -5.04 28.83 -8.77
C THR A 618 -6.31 28.05 -9.10
N LYS A 619 -7.27 28.75 -9.72
CA LYS A 619 -8.42 28.13 -10.37
C LYS A 619 -8.19 28.11 -11.88
N LEU A 620 -8.15 26.89 -12.43
CA LEU A 620 -7.87 26.60 -13.83
C LEU A 620 -9.15 26.12 -14.53
N HIS A 621 -9.42 26.68 -15.71
CA HIS A 621 -10.31 26.12 -16.70
C HIS A 621 -9.51 25.61 -17.91
N LEU A 622 -9.62 24.31 -18.19
CA LEU A 622 -8.96 23.64 -19.30
C LEU A 622 -9.83 22.48 -19.81
N ASP A 623 -10.36 22.61 -21.03
CA ASP A 623 -11.10 21.50 -21.67
C ASP A 623 -10.16 20.68 -22.57
N LEU A 624 -9.71 19.54 -22.04
CA LEU A 624 -8.93 18.53 -22.76
C LEU A 624 -9.81 17.48 -23.47
N GLY A 625 -11.14 17.57 -23.34
CA GLY A 625 -12.10 16.56 -23.78
C GLY A 625 -11.91 15.19 -23.11
N SER A 626 -12.68 14.19 -23.53
CA SER A 626 -12.54 12.79 -23.08
C SER A 626 -12.36 11.80 -24.24
N GLY A 627 -12.84 12.12 -25.44
CA GLY A 627 -12.70 11.29 -26.64
C GLY A 627 -11.68 11.78 -27.67
N THR A 628 -11.01 12.91 -27.42
CA THR A 628 -10.06 13.53 -28.36
C THR A 628 -8.64 13.42 -27.84
N ILE A 629 -7.73 12.81 -28.59
CA ILE A 629 -6.32 12.74 -28.20
C ILE A 629 -5.70 14.14 -28.32
N ARG A 630 -5.29 14.71 -27.18
CA ARG A 630 -4.65 16.04 -27.06
C ARG A 630 -3.30 15.91 -26.37
N ASN A 631 -2.50 14.93 -26.77
CA ASN A 631 -1.27 14.54 -26.07
C ASN A 631 -0.43 15.73 -25.62
N TYR A 632 -0.07 15.65 -24.35
CA TYR A 632 0.77 16.54 -23.57
C TYR A 632 0.21 17.95 -23.38
N GLN A 633 -0.95 18.30 -23.93
CA GLN A 633 -1.60 19.58 -23.63
C GLN A 633 -1.93 19.68 -22.14
N GLN A 634 -1.52 20.80 -21.55
CA GLN A 634 -1.56 20.98 -20.11
C GLN A 634 -1.43 22.44 -19.69
N ALA A 635 -1.83 22.71 -18.45
CA ALA A 635 -1.67 24.00 -17.79
C ALA A 635 -1.75 23.85 -16.28
N GLY A 636 -1.13 24.78 -15.55
CA GLY A 636 -1.20 24.79 -14.10
C GLY A 636 -0.14 25.67 -13.42
N LEU A 637 0.33 25.20 -12.26
CA LEU A 637 1.35 25.83 -11.43
C LEU A 637 2.75 25.31 -11.75
N ILE A 638 3.76 26.17 -11.62
CA ILE A 638 5.17 25.80 -11.81
C ILE A 638 6.05 26.43 -10.74
N VAL A 639 6.97 25.63 -10.19
CA VAL A 639 8.07 26.09 -9.33
C VAL A 639 9.37 25.94 -10.10
N ARG A 640 10.18 26.99 -10.21
CA ARG A 640 11.37 27.01 -11.06
C ARG A 640 12.57 27.56 -10.31
N VAL A 641 13.64 26.76 -10.22
CA VAL A 641 14.98 27.27 -9.88
C VAL A 641 15.62 27.82 -11.15
N ASP A 642 15.72 26.96 -12.15
CA ASP A 642 16.16 27.28 -13.50
C ASP A 642 15.44 26.39 -14.53
N ASP A 643 15.87 26.42 -15.78
CA ASP A 643 15.23 25.68 -16.87
C ASP A 643 15.50 24.17 -16.83
N ASP A 644 16.42 23.71 -15.97
CA ASP A 644 16.81 22.30 -15.85
C ASP A 644 16.57 21.75 -14.42
N ASN A 645 15.96 22.59 -13.54
CA ASN A 645 15.61 22.27 -12.17
C ASN A 645 14.26 22.93 -11.83
N LEU A 646 13.17 22.18 -12.03
CA LEU A 646 11.81 22.70 -11.85
C LEU A 646 10.82 21.62 -11.43
N LEU A 647 9.68 22.07 -10.91
CA LEU A 647 8.50 21.27 -10.61
C LEU A 647 7.28 21.85 -11.33
N ARG A 648 6.40 21.00 -11.81
CA ARG A 648 5.24 21.40 -12.62
C ARG A 648 4.00 20.63 -12.22
N LEU A 649 2.96 21.32 -11.77
CA LEU A 649 1.68 20.75 -11.37
C LEU A 649 0.59 21.21 -12.35
N GLY A 650 -0.10 20.29 -13.02
CA GLY A 650 -1.18 20.68 -13.93
C GLY A 650 -2.14 19.55 -14.30
N ASP A 651 -3.27 19.93 -14.91
CA ASP A 651 -4.09 18.98 -15.66
C ASP A 651 -3.42 18.71 -17.01
N VAL A 652 -3.25 17.44 -17.37
CA VAL A 652 -2.57 17.01 -18.60
C VAL A 652 -3.34 15.92 -19.31
N ALA A 653 -3.36 15.98 -20.64
CA ALA A 653 -3.84 14.90 -21.49
C ALA A 653 -2.67 14.00 -21.90
N ILE A 654 -2.69 12.73 -21.51
CA ILE A 654 -1.68 11.74 -21.91
C ILE A 654 -2.39 10.57 -22.57
N TRP A 655 -2.28 10.48 -23.89
CA TRP A 655 -2.99 9.48 -24.70
C TRP A 655 -4.50 9.50 -24.44
N GLY A 656 -5.05 8.40 -23.96
CA GLY A 656 -6.47 8.28 -23.59
C GLY A 656 -6.81 8.87 -22.22
N THR A 657 -5.84 9.32 -21.44
CA THR A 657 -6.01 9.72 -20.03
C THR A 657 -5.95 11.23 -19.85
N ARG A 658 -6.66 11.70 -18.81
CA ARG A 658 -6.63 13.06 -18.30
C ARG A 658 -6.48 12.96 -16.79
N GLN A 659 -5.48 13.64 -16.28
CA GLN A 659 -4.99 13.43 -14.94
C GLN A 659 -4.21 14.65 -14.47
N VAL A 660 -4.12 14.78 -13.15
CA VAL A 660 -3.20 15.74 -12.54
C VAL A 660 -1.80 15.15 -12.60
N GLU A 661 -0.84 15.87 -13.16
CA GLU A 661 0.58 15.49 -13.16
C GLU A 661 1.35 16.49 -12.29
N PHE A 662 2.13 15.97 -11.34
CA PHE A 662 3.12 16.74 -10.59
C PHE A 662 4.52 16.23 -10.93
N GLY A 663 5.12 16.83 -11.95
CA GLY A 663 6.41 16.43 -12.51
C GLY A 663 7.60 17.18 -11.95
N LYS A 664 8.77 16.55 -12.04
CA LYS A 664 10.08 17.09 -11.67
C LYS A 664 11.04 16.93 -12.84
N GLU A 665 11.73 18.02 -13.18
CA GLU A 665 12.95 17.98 -14.00
C GLU A 665 14.17 18.22 -13.12
N LEU A 666 15.24 17.49 -13.42
CA LEU A 666 16.54 17.61 -12.78
C LEU A 666 17.65 17.33 -13.80
N ASP A 667 18.73 18.13 -13.77
CA ASP A 667 20.00 17.79 -14.39
C ASP A 667 20.80 16.85 -13.47
N GLU A 668 20.86 15.57 -13.84
CA GLU A 668 21.68 14.56 -13.18
C GLU A 668 23.00 14.40 -13.95
N ASN A 669 24.05 15.10 -13.52
CA ASN A 669 25.40 14.99 -14.08
C ASN A 669 25.49 15.25 -15.61
N GLY A 670 24.72 16.21 -16.12
CA GLY A 670 24.65 16.58 -17.53
C GLY A 670 23.57 15.80 -18.31
N ALA A 671 22.79 14.95 -17.64
CA ALA A 671 21.64 14.25 -18.22
C ALA A 671 20.35 14.80 -17.62
N LEU A 672 19.54 15.46 -18.46
CA LEU A 672 18.20 15.90 -18.07
C LEU A 672 17.28 14.70 -17.86
N ARG A 673 16.65 14.66 -16.68
CA ARG A 673 15.71 13.62 -16.27
C ARG A 673 14.34 14.25 -16.02
N TRP A 674 13.29 13.60 -16.51
CA TRP A 674 11.90 13.95 -16.22
C TRP A 674 11.14 12.75 -15.67
N GLY A 675 10.37 12.97 -14.63
CA GLY A 675 9.39 12.02 -14.12
C GLY A 675 8.31 12.73 -13.33
N ALA A 676 7.23 12.02 -13.00
CA ALA A 676 6.07 12.65 -12.39
C ALA A 676 5.26 11.72 -11.52
N HIS A 677 4.57 12.33 -10.55
CA HIS A 677 3.49 11.71 -9.79
C HIS A 677 2.14 12.06 -10.44
N LEU A 678 1.19 11.12 -10.42
CA LEU A 678 -0.12 11.27 -11.07
C LEU A 678 -1.27 11.35 -10.05
N GLY A 679 -1.82 12.54 -9.83
CA GLY A 679 -2.89 12.79 -8.87
C GLY A 679 -4.29 12.31 -9.29
N GLY A 680 -5.26 12.76 -8.49
CA GLY A 680 -6.68 12.36 -8.58
C GLY A 680 -7.43 12.88 -9.81
N PRO A 681 -8.74 12.56 -9.90
CA PRO A 681 -9.52 12.82 -11.10
C PRO A 681 -9.61 14.31 -11.40
N VAL A 682 -9.63 14.64 -12.68
CA VAL A 682 -9.66 16.02 -13.18
C VAL A 682 -11.07 16.48 -13.56
N ALA A 683 -11.29 17.79 -13.59
CA ALA A 683 -12.50 18.45 -14.05
C ALA A 683 -12.14 19.57 -15.05
N GLU A 684 -13.05 19.96 -15.94
CA GLU A 684 -12.79 21.07 -16.89
C GLU A 684 -12.47 22.37 -16.16
N THR A 685 -13.07 22.56 -14.99
CA THR A 685 -12.70 23.61 -14.05
C THR A 685 -12.25 22.93 -12.77
N MET A 686 -11.04 23.24 -12.33
CA MET A 686 -10.46 22.67 -11.13
C MET A 686 -9.54 23.67 -10.43
N TRP A 687 -9.13 23.32 -9.22
CA TRP A 687 -8.23 24.11 -8.41
C TRP A 687 -6.95 23.29 -8.17
N LEU A 688 -5.82 23.98 -8.20
CA LEU A 688 -4.50 23.38 -7.98
C LEU A 688 -3.81 24.12 -6.83
N ARG A 689 -3.10 23.37 -5.99
CA ARG A 689 -2.29 23.89 -4.89
C ARG A 689 -0.87 23.33 -4.90
N ILE A 690 0.08 24.16 -4.51
CA ILE A 690 1.43 23.74 -4.10
C ILE A 690 1.67 24.30 -2.69
N HIS A 691 1.97 23.43 -1.75
CA HIS A 691 2.40 23.79 -0.39
C HIS A 691 3.92 23.71 -0.30
N HIS A 692 4.56 24.82 0.06
CA HIS A 692 5.99 24.92 0.31
C HIS A 692 6.30 24.86 1.81
N THR A 693 7.29 24.05 2.17
CA THR A 693 7.98 24.09 3.47
C THR A 693 9.49 23.98 3.25
N THR A 694 10.27 24.27 4.28
CA THR A 694 11.72 24.03 4.28
C THR A 694 12.08 22.94 5.28
N ASP A 695 12.91 21.99 4.86
CA ASP A 695 13.48 20.98 5.74
C ASP A 695 14.37 21.66 6.80
N PRO A 696 14.09 21.49 8.11
CA PRO A 696 14.86 22.16 9.16
C PRO A 696 16.28 21.61 9.34
N GLU A 697 16.56 20.39 8.88
CA GLU A 697 17.86 19.73 8.99
C GLU A 697 18.74 19.98 7.77
N THR A 698 18.17 19.86 6.56
CA THR A 698 18.93 19.97 5.30
C THR A 698 18.83 21.35 4.66
N GLY A 699 17.81 22.14 4.98
CA GLY A 699 17.50 23.40 4.32
C GLY A 699 16.89 23.24 2.93
N GLU A 700 16.60 22.01 2.49
CA GLU A 700 15.97 21.77 1.19
C GLU A 700 14.53 22.27 1.15
N HIS A 701 14.09 22.69 -0.04
CA HIS A 701 12.71 23.09 -0.25
C HIS A 701 11.84 21.85 -0.51
N ARG A 702 10.72 21.73 0.19
CA ARG A 702 9.72 20.67 0.02
C ARG A 702 8.44 21.24 -0.57
N TYR A 703 7.93 20.64 -1.64
CA TYR A 703 6.74 21.08 -2.35
C TYR A 703 5.74 19.94 -2.45
N ARG A 704 4.59 20.07 -1.79
CA ARG A 704 3.50 19.08 -1.85
C ARG A 704 2.38 19.57 -2.75
N SER A 705 1.93 18.74 -3.68
CA SER A 705 0.82 19.08 -4.57
C SER A 705 -0.54 18.79 -3.94
N ALA A 706 -1.56 19.54 -4.37
CA ALA A 706 -2.94 19.14 -4.20
C ALA A 706 -3.83 19.61 -5.35
N SER A 707 -4.96 18.93 -5.52
CA SER A 707 -6.01 19.31 -6.47
C SER A 707 -7.40 19.22 -5.87
N SER A 708 -8.34 19.96 -6.46
CA SER A 708 -9.75 19.91 -6.12
C SER A 708 -10.62 20.13 -7.35
N ARG A 709 -11.74 19.40 -7.46
CA ARG A 709 -12.72 19.58 -8.55
C ARG A 709 -13.85 20.55 -8.20
N ASP A 710 -13.94 20.99 -6.95
CA ASP A 710 -15.01 21.88 -6.45
C ASP A 710 -14.50 23.08 -5.63
N GLY A 711 -13.19 23.15 -5.36
CA GLY A 711 -12.54 24.20 -4.57
C GLY A 711 -12.71 24.04 -3.05
N VAL A 712 -13.31 22.93 -2.60
CA VAL A 712 -13.62 22.66 -1.19
C VAL A 712 -12.97 21.36 -0.74
N ALA A 713 -13.20 20.26 -1.46
CA ALA A 713 -12.60 18.96 -1.16
C ALA A 713 -11.22 18.87 -1.84
N TRP A 714 -10.17 18.87 -1.03
CA TRP A 714 -8.78 18.81 -1.52
C TRP A 714 -8.22 17.39 -1.45
N ARG A 715 -7.35 17.08 -2.41
CA ARG A 715 -6.59 15.82 -2.49
C ARG A 715 -5.11 16.14 -2.50
N TRP A 716 -4.44 15.87 -1.40
CA TRP A 716 -3.01 16.07 -1.27
C TRP A 716 -2.22 14.88 -1.83
N GLY A 717 -1.30 15.17 -2.74
CA GLY A 717 -0.48 14.20 -3.46
C GLY A 717 0.94 14.09 -2.90
N ALA A 718 1.85 13.70 -3.79
CA ALA A 718 3.28 13.58 -3.53
C ALA A 718 3.96 14.90 -3.14
N THR A 719 5.08 14.78 -2.44
CA THR A 719 6.01 15.88 -2.14
C THR A 719 7.31 15.70 -2.92
N TRP A 720 7.76 16.75 -3.61
CA TRP A 720 9.06 16.82 -4.26
C TRP A 720 10.02 17.72 -3.47
N THR A 721 11.32 17.45 -3.57
CA THR A 721 12.37 18.32 -3.06
C THR A 721 13.08 19.09 -4.17
N LEU A 722 13.49 20.32 -3.88
CA LEU A 722 14.45 21.11 -4.65
C LEU A 722 15.64 21.52 -3.76
N PRO A 723 16.84 21.74 -4.34
CA PRO A 723 18.06 21.95 -3.57
C PRO A 723 17.98 23.14 -2.59
N ALA A 724 18.62 22.98 -1.42
CA ALA A 724 18.85 24.06 -0.47
C ALA A 724 19.63 25.23 -1.10
N ASP A 725 19.61 26.39 -0.44
CA ASP A 725 20.33 27.61 -0.87
C ASP A 725 19.98 28.11 -2.28
N THR A 726 18.82 27.71 -2.81
CA THR A 726 18.26 28.23 -4.05
C THR A 726 17.20 29.29 -3.76
N SER A 727 16.70 29.97 -4.80
CA SER A 727 15.60 30.94 -4.67
C SER A 727 14.51 30.63 -5.70
N PRO A 728 13.74 29.55 -5.51
CA PRO A 728 12.74 29.12 -6.47
C PRO A 728 11.67 30.18 -6.70
N GLN A 729 11.31 30.41 -7.96
CA GLN A 729 10.16 31.22 -8.36
C GLN A 729 8.92 30.34 -8.49
N ILE A 730 7.73 30.91 -8.26
CA ILE A 730 6.43 30.24 -8.41
C ILE A 730 5.58 30.99 -9.44
N GLY A 731 4.74 30.28 -10.19
CA GLY A 731 3.80 30.93 -11.09
C GLY A 731 2.98 29.98 -11.95
N LEU A 732 2.68 30.41 -13.18
CA LEU A 732 1.76 29.75 -14.11
C LEU A 732 2.43 29.36 -15.42
N TYR A 733 1.96 28.26 -16.00
CA TYR A 733 2.39 27.76 -17.31
C TYR A 733 1.22 27.16 -18.09
N ALA A 734 1.34 27.12 -19.43
CA ALA A 734 0.49 26.31 -20.30
C ALA A 734 1.21 25.97 -21.61
N GLY A 735 1.00 24.75 -22.13
CA GLY A 735 1.69 24.26 -23.32
C GLY A 735 1.44 22.78 -23.63
N GLY A 736 2.39 22.17 -24.34
CA GLY A 736 2.53 20.74 -24.59
C GLY A 736 1.87 20.20 -25.86
N GLY A 737 1.08 20.99 -26.59
CA GLY A 737 0.53 20.57 -27.89
C GLY A 737 -0.39 21.61 -28.52
N ALA A 738 -0.62 21.50 -29.84
CA ALA A 738 -1.41 22.49 -30.59
C ALA A 738 -2.53 21.91 -31.48
N THR A 739 -2.71 20.58 -31.52
CA THR A 739 -3.68 19.97 -32.44
C THR A 739 -4.46 18.81 -31.81
N PRO A 740 -5.81 18.92 -31.74
CA PRO A 740 -6.54 20.18 -31.74
C PRO A 740 -6.09 21.03 -30.55
N ALA A 741 -5.87 22.33 -30.70
CA ALA A 741 -5.54 23.22 -29.58
C ALA A 741 -6.77 23.47 -28.70
N THR A 742 -6.55 23.72 -27.41
CA THR A 742 -7.54 24.29 -26.49
C THR A 742 -6.97 25.57 -25.87
N VAL A 743 -7.68 26.15 -24.92
CA VAL A 743 -7.26 27.37 -24.23
C VAL A 743 -7.31 27.10 -22.73
N ALA A 744 -6.21 27.40 -22.03
CA ALA A 744 -6.21 27.46 -20.58
C ALA A 744 -6.68 28.84 -20.14
N THR A 745 -7.55 28.90 -19.14
CA THR A 745 -7.96 30.15 -18.50
C THR A 745 -7.72 30.03 -17.01
N PHE A 746 -7.00 30.99 -16.43
CA PHE A 746 -6.80 31.09 -15.00
C PHE A 746 -7.62 32.24 -14.47
N ASP A 747 -8.55 31.97 -13.54
CA ASP A 747 -9.38 33.04 -12.96
C ASP A 747 -8.52 33.92 -12.04
N TRP A 748 -7.60 33.31 -11.27
CA TRP A 748 -6.74 34.02 -10.33
C TRP A 748 -5.54 33.18 -9.90
N PHE A 749 -4.54 33.83 -9.30
CA PHE A 749 -3.43 33.21 -8.59
C PHE A 749 -3.31 33.80 -7.18
N ARG A 750 -3.10 32.95 -6.16
CA ARG A 750 -2.95 33.37 -4.76
C ARG A 750 -1.74 32.73 -4.11
N LEU A 751 -1.07 33.47 -3.25
CA LEU A 751 -0.16 32.93 -2.23
C LEU A 751 -0.75 33.26 -0.87
N SER A 752 -0.83 32.26 0.00
CA SER A 752 -1.40 32.38 1.33
C SER A 752 -0.43 31.86 2.39
N GLU A 753 -0.56 32.39 3.61
CA GLU A 753 0.05 31.79 4.80
C GLU A 753 -0.47 30.36 5.01
N VAL A 754 0.27 29.54 5.73
CA VAL A 754 -0.14 28.18 6.13
C VAL A 754 -0.77 28.24 7.52
N ARG A 755 -1.90 27.54 7.72
CA ARG A 755 -2.55 27.38 9.03
C ARG A 755 -2.47 25.97 9.56
#